data_AF-A0A2K2D2Y2-F1
#
_entry.id   AF-A0A2K2D2Y2-F1
#
_cell.length_a   1.000
_cell.length_b   1.000
_cell.length_c   1.000
_cell.angle_alpha   90.00
_cell.angle_beta   90.00
_cell.angle_gamma   90.00
#
_symmetry.space_group_name_H-M   'P 1'
#
loop_
_entity.id
_entity.type
_entity.pdbx_description
1 polymer ?
#
loop_
_entity_poly.entity_id
_entity_poly.type
_entity_poly.pdbx_seq_one_letter_code
_entity_poly.pdbx_strand_id
1 'polypeptide(L)'
;MHTLSPAPGILSGFSIWRVDNVIATFHAHSSATQPTRMEALDLHHVLLRNPNCYIVKDLNADSSVQGDQPADRLTHRKSTSGWDAVRTLSRPSSYCTSTPHFERIWWDKGGDTRRPFSIWRPLPRFGFASVGDCITEGLEPPTLGILFKCDNKIVSERPVQFTKVAQIDRKGFDEIFFWYPVAPPGYVSLGCVLTKTDEMPSKDSICCPKLGLVNQANISEDPISRSSSSKGPSCWSIWKVGNQACTFLARPDLKKPSARLAYSIADHAKPKAPENITAELKLGSLSISILDSSCGMVTPIFDTTIASINLATHGRFETINAVLICSIAASTFNRHLEAWEPLVEPFDGIFKLETYDTSEQPPSKVGKRIRVAATSPLNANLSSANLDLLIETLISWRRQIDIETRSSIRNEDTVENLKIADDLSCSALDEDDFQRVVFENKLGCDVYLKKLEDNENTIELLQHENHISLSMPPPRFSDKLNVLSNSTEARYYVVIQIFESKGLPIVDDGNDHSYFCALRLLIGSQTSDQYKAFPQSARTRCVKPLKTDLQTHHAKWNEHFIFEVPEQASANLEIEVTNLASKAGKGEVLGSLSIPIGRGTTTLKRAASIRILQQAADIKRVLTCPLTRKGTVLNEGDKKGCGALVLSSCYIERPTQSNLQSWKESISNAESSFWIGLTPDGPWESFTAVLPLSIIPKALNSNHFAFEITMRNGKKHATLRALAVIANDSDINI
;
A
#
# COMPACT_ATOMS: atom_id res chain seq x y z
N MET A 1 -18.84 23.84 -7.11
CA MET A 1 -20.03 24.48 -6.52
C MET A 1 -21.26 24.04 -7.31
N HIS A 2 -22.22 23.38 -6.68
CA HIS A 2 -23.59 23.24 -7.18
C HIS A 2 -24.53 23.58 -6.02
N THR A 3 -25.31 24.64 -6.17
CA THR A 3 -26.29 25.08 -5.16
C THR A 3 -27.70 24.81 -5.68
N LEU A 4 -28.36 23.81 -5.09
CA LEU A 4 -29.82 23.69 -5.12
C LEU A 4 -30.38 24.59 -4.02
N SER A 5 -31.29 25.50 -4.37
CA SER A 5 -31.99 26.37 -3.43
C SER A 5 -33.18 25.62 -2.78
N PRO A 6 -33.29 25.58 -1.44
CA PRO A 6 -34.49 25.09 -0.78
C PRO A 6 -35.46 26.23 -0.43
N ALA A 7 -36.75 25.91 -0.48
CA ALA A 7 -37.88 26.78 -0.13
C ALA A 7 -37.89 27.15 1.38
N PRO A 8 -38.55 28.25 1.80
CA PRO A 8 -38.40 28.80 3.14
C PRO A 8 -39.28 28.08 4.17
N GLY A 9 -38.66 27.59 5.24
CA GLY A 9 -39.36 27.11 6.43
C GLY A 9 -38.67 25.90 7.05
N ILE A 10 -38.08 26.09 8.24
CA ILE A 10 -37.29 25.14 9.06
C ILE A 10 -35.79 25.13 8.72
N LEU A 11 -35.06 26.09 9.30
CA LEU A 11 -33.59 26.15 9.29
C LEU A 11 -33.01 25.23 10.38
N SER A 12 -32.89 23.94 10.08
CA SER A 12 -31.82 23.10 10.66
C SER A 12 -30.92 22.66 9.50
N GLY A 13 -30.21 23.63 8.92
CA GLY A 13 -29.32 23.39 7.79
C GLY A 13 -28.05 22.72 8.28
N PHE A 14 -27.91 21.42 8.05
CA PHE A 14 -26.60 20.78 8.10
C PHE A 14 -25.85 21.11 6.81
N SER A 15 -24.58 21.45 6.91
CA SER A 15 -23.69 21.65 5.77
C SER A 15 -22.58 20.61 5.80
N ILE A 16 -22.29 20.03 4.63
CA ILE A 16 -21.18 19.10 4.44
C ILE A 16 -20.21 19.78 3.49
N TRP A 17 -19.05 20.16 4.00
CA TRP A 17 -18.00 20.83 3.26
C TRP A 17 -16.94 19.82 2.91
N ARG A 18 -16.74 19.55 1.62
CA ARG A 18 -15.60 18.75 1.16
C ARG A 18 -14.33 19.59 1.35
N VAL A 19 -13.37 19.03 2.07
CA VAL A 19 -12.03 19.59 2.21
C VAL A 19 -11.21 19.12 1.01
N ASP A 20 -10.59 20.06 0.32
CA ASP A 20 -9.79 19.77 -0.88
C ASP A 20 -8.41 19.25 -0.46
N ASN A 21 -8.34 17.98 -0.08
CA ASN A 21 -7.12 17.26 0.23
C ASN A 21 -7.04 15.93 -0.53
N VAL A 22 -5.85 15.32 -0.56
CA VAL A 22 -5.53 14.13 -1.38
C VAL A 22 -6.43 12.92 -1.08
N ILE A 23 -7.02 12.86 0.12
CA ILE A 23 -7.92 11.78 0.54
C ILE A 23 -9.41 12.18 0.58
N ALA A 24 -9.75 13.38 0.10
CA ALA A 24 -11.10 13.92 -0.01
C ALA A 24 -11.93 13.85 1.30
N THR A 25 -11.36 14.30 2.43
CA THR A 25 -12.13 14.38 3.69
C THR A 25 -13.26 15.42 3.62
N PHE A 26 -14.24 15.33 4.51
CA PHE A 26 -15.32 16.31 4.61
C PHE A 26 -15.59 16.72 6.06
N HIS A 27 -16.13 17.92 6.24
CA HIS A 27 -16.56 18.48 7.52
C HIS A 27 -18.08 18.66 7.52
N ALA A 28 -18.78 18.00 8.43
CA ALA A 28 -20.22 18.12 8.60
C ALA A 28 -20.54 19.00 9.82
N HIS A 29 -21.26 20.10 9.61
CA HIS A 29 -21.63 21.04 10.67
C HIS A 29 -23.13 21.30 10.67
N SER A 30 -23.73 21.56 11.84
CA SER A 30 -25.18 21.78 12.00
C SER A 30 -25.65 23.19 11.63
N SER A 31 -24.77 24.01 11.05
CA SER A 31 -25.10 25.34 10.51
C SER A 31 -24.70 25.44 9.04
N ALA A 32 -25.32 26.36 8.31
CA ALA A 32 -25.02 26.63 6.90
C ALA A 32 -23.78 27.53 6.68
N THR A 33 -23.06 27.89 7.76
CA THR A 33 -21.90 28.78 7.70
C THR A 33 -20.64 28.01 7.29
N GLN A 34 -19.80 28.65 6.47
CA GLN A 34 -18.51 28.08 6.07
C GLN A 34 -17.61 27.84 7.30
N PRO A 35 -16.99 26.65 7.45
CA PRO A 35 -16.05 26.36 8.54
C PRO A 35 -14.80 27.21 8.41
N THR A 36 -14.17 27.54 9.55
CA THR A 36 -13.00 28.41 9.56
C THR A 36 -11.77 27.71 8.97
N ARG A 37 -10.87 28.47 8.33
CA ARG A 37 -9.67 27.91 7.67
C ARG A 37 -8.71 27.17 8.63
N MET A 38 -8.87 27.34 9.95
CA MET A 38 -8.10 26.62 10.96
C MET A 38 -8.61 25.18 11.22
N GLU A 39 -9.83 24.87 10.80
CA GLU A 39 -10.47 23.56 11.00
C GLU A 39 -10.33 22.66 9.76
N ALA A 40 -10.07 23.26 8.59
CA ALA A 40 -9.79 22.57 7.33
C ALA A 40 -8.28 22.37 7.16
N LEU A 41 -7.74 21.31 7.79
CA LEU A 41 -6.32 20.99 7.73
C LEU A 41 -6.00 20.03 6.59
N ASP A 42 -4.97 20.36 5.81
CA ASP A 42 -4.32 19.43 4.88
C ASP A 42 -3.45 18.43 5.66
N LEU A 43 -3.50 17.16 5.28
CA LEU A 43 -2.71 16.07 5.86
C LEU A 43 -1.20 16.32 5.81
N HIS A 44 -0.74 17.11 4.84
CA HIS A 44 0.64 17.59 4.76
C HIS A 44 1.07 18.35 6.02
N HIS A 45 0.17 19.09 6.67
CA HIS A 45 0.45 19.84 7.89
C HIS A 45 0.32 19.00 9.18
N VAL A 46 -0.35 17.84 9.12
CA VAL A 46 -0.45 16.90 10.25
C VAL A 46 0.82 16.05 10.35
N LEU A 47 1.39 15.63 9.23
CA LEU A 47 2.64 14.84 9.19
C LEU A 47 3.89 15.66 9.55
N LEU A 48 3.87 16.98 9.30
CA LEU A 48 4.93 17.92 9.70
C LEU A 48 4.79 18.41 11.15
N ARG A 49 3.68 18.07 11.84
CA ARG A 49 3.47 18.48 13.23
C ARG A 49 4.17 17.52 14.18
N ASN A 50 5.20 18.02 14.84
CA ASN A 50 5.83 17.37 15.98
C ASN A 50 4.79 17.25 17.12
N PRO A 51 4.51 16.05 17.66
CA PRO A 51 3.54 15.88 18.75
C PRO A 51 3.94 16.55 20.07
N ASN A 52 5.13 17.18 20.13
CA ASN A 52 5.70 17.82 21.33
C ASN A 52 5.49 19.35 21.44
N CYS A 53 4.68 19.98 20.59
CA CYS A 53 4.37 21.41 20.76
C CYS A 53 3.22 21.62 21.76
N TYR A 54 3.57 21.89 23.01
CA TYR A 54 2.66 22.42 24.02
C TYR A 54 2.12 23.79 23.55
N ILE A 55 0.79 23.92 23.45
CA ILE A 55 0.16 25.25 23.41
C ILE A 55 0.16 25.76 24.85
N VAL A 56 1.18 26.53 25.21
CA VAL A 56 1.01 27.59 26.21
C VAL A 56 0.10 28.60 25.53
N LYS A 57 -1.19 28.59 25.90
CA LYS A 57 -2.05 29.74 25.60
C LYS A 57 -1.63 30.83 26.57
N ASP A 58 -0.94 31.83 26.04
CA ASP A 58 -0.92 33.16 26.64
C ASP A 58 -2.37 33.63 26.73
N LEU A 59 -2.94 33.53 27.94
CA LEU A 59 -4.08 34.34 28.35
C LEU A 59 -3.57 35.76 28.44
N ASN A 60 -3.66 36.52 27.35
CA ASN A 60 -3.71 37.99 27.33
C ASN A 60 -4.03 38.44 25.90
N ALA A 61 -5.31 38.46 25.56
CA ALA A 61 -5.84 39.33 24.52
C ALA A 61 -7.32 39.59 24.85
N ASP A 62 -7.57 40.82 25.25
CA ASP A 62 -8.88 41.38 25.53
C ASP A 62 -9.89 41.11 24.42
N SER A 63 -11.08 40.61 24.79
CA SER A 63 -12.31 41.05 24.14
C SER A 63 -13.48 40.92 25.11
N SER A 64 -13.94 42.08 25.54
CA SER A 64 -15.15 42.35 26.29
C SER A 64 -16.39 42.11 25.43
N VAL A 65 -17.30 41.24 25.86
CA VAL A 65 -18.75 41.46 25.65
C VAL A 65 -19.51 40.86 26.84
N GLN A 66 -20.09 41.75 27.62
CA GLN A 66 -21.11 41.50 28.62
C GLN A 66 -22.48 41.50 27.90
N GLY A 67 -23.33 40.51 28.16
CA GLY A 67 -24.66 40.42 27.58
C GLY A 67 -25.46 39.27 28.18
N ASP A 68 -26.30 39.62 29.14
CA ASP A 68 -27.19 38.76 29.91
C ASP A 68 -28.25 38.01 29.08
N GLN A 69 -28.59 36.81 29.57
CA GLN A 69 -29.94 36.23 29.77
C GLN A 69 -30.13 34.77 29.30
N PRO A 70 -31.00 34.00 30.02
CA PRO A 70 -30.80 32.60 30.33
C PRO A 70 -31.58 31.67 29.41
N ALA A 71 -31.00 30.50 29.11
CA ALA A 71 -31.72 29.41 28.46
C ALA A 71 -31.65 28.15 29.35
N ASP A 72 -32.80 27.91 29.94
CA ASP A 72 -33.21 26.70 30.62
C ASP A 72 -33.33 25.51 29.63
N ARG A 73 -33.24 24.29 30.16
CA ARG A 73 -33.47 22.95 29.53
C ARG A 73 -32.30 22.33 28.75
N LEU A 74 -31.87 21.08 28.97
CA LEU A 74 -32.59 19.91 29.48
C LEU A 74 -31.62 18.97 30.22
N THR A 75 -31.97 18.67 31.46
CA THR A 75 -31.33 17.70 32.35
C THR A 75 -31.64 16.27 31.91
N HIS A 76 -30.64 15.51 31.47
CA HIS A 76 -30.62 14.05 31.64
C HIS A 76 -29.67 13.68 32.77
N ARG A 77 -30.06 14.07 34.00
CA ARG A 77 -29.49 13.52 35.22
C ARG A 77 -30.12 12.15 35.44
N LYS A 78 -29.57 11.11 34.80
CA LYS A 78 -29.81 9.74 35.27
C LYS A 78 -29.15 9.67 36.64
N SER A 79 -29.99 9.56 37.67
CA SER A 79 -29.60 9.13 39.01
C SER A 79 -28.91 7.77 38.87
N THR A 80 -27.59 7.77 38.80
CA THR A 80 -26.80 6.56 38.94
C THR A 80 -26.86 6.19 40.40
N SER A 81 -27.51 5.07 40.69
CA SER A 81 -27.48 4.47 42.01
C SER A 81 -26.02 4.32 42.44
N GLY A 82 -25.70 4.56 43.71
CA GLY A 82 -24.32 4.45 44.23
C GLY A 82 -23.66 3.09 43.96
N TRP A 83 -24.46 2.08 43.61
CA TRP A 83 -24.04 0.72 43.26
C TRP A 83 -23.54 0.57 41.81
N ASP A 84 -23.98 1.40 40.86
CA ASP A 84 -23.51 1.35 39.46
C ASP A 84 -22.13 2.01 39.28
N ALA A 85 -21.80 3.02 40.10
CA ALA A 85 -20.46 3.60 40.15
C ALA A 85 -19.42 2.59 40.65
N VAL A 86 -19.78 1.77 41.65
CA VAL A 86 -18.91 0.72 42.22
C VAL A 86 -18.64 -0.39 41.20
N ARG A 87 -19.64 -0.74 40.36
CA ARG A 87 -19.48 -1.76 39.30
C ARG A 87 -18.60 -1.30 38.12
N THR A 88 -18.46 0.00 37.89
CA THR A 88 -17.60 0.58 36.82
C THR A 88 -16.15 0.81 37.28
N LEU A 89 -15.92 0.81 38.59
CA LEU A 89 -14.61 0.99 39.24
C LEU A 89 -13.88 -0.33 39.53
N SER A 90 -14.43 -1.46 39.11
CA SER A 90 -13.84 -2.79 39.34
C SER A 90 -12.69 -3.13 38.40
N ARG A 91 -12.28 -2.22 37.49
CA ARG A 91 -11.13 -2.39 36.60
C ARG A 91 -10.16 -1.23 36.77
N PRO A 92 -8.86 -1.46 37.05
CA PRO A 92 -7.87 -0.39 37.21
C PRO A 92 -7.81 0.57 36.03
N SER A 93 -8.05 0.06 34.82
CA SER A 93 -8.06 0.86 33.59
C SER A 93 -9.16 1.92 33.51
N SER A 94 -10.15 1.93 34.42
CA SER A 94 -11.19 2.96 34.47
C SER A 94 -10.83 4.17 35.33
N TYR A 95 -9.83 4.05 36.21
CA TYR A 95 -9.47 5.11 37.17
C TYR A 95 -7.97 5.43 37.26
N CYS A 96 -7.08 4.60 36.72
CA CYS A 96 -5.65 4.88 36.61
C CYS A 96 -5.13 4.60 35.19
N THR A 97 -4.08 5.32 34.78
CA THR A 97 -3.42 5.18 33.47
C THR A 97 -1.91 5.28 33.61
N SER A 98 -1.16 4.68 32.68
CA SER A 98 0.31 4.73 32.69
C SER A 98 0.84 5.84 31.77
N THR A 99 1.94 6.49 32.16
CA THR A 99 2.66 7.49 31.36
C THR A 99 4.15 7.14 31.28
N PRO A 100 4.78 7.23 30.09
CA PRO A 100 6.23 7.13 29.94
C PRO A 100 6.93 8.49 30.09
N HIS A 101 6.19 9.58 30.26
CA HIS A 101 6.76 10.94 30.29
C HIS A 101 7.03 11.40 31.71
N PHE A 102 8.26 11.82 31.96
CA PHE A 102 8.73 12.25 33.28
C PHE A 102 9.60 13.51 33.19
N GLU A 103 9.61 14.26 34.28
CA GLU A 103 10.55 15.33 34.55
C GLU A 103 11.55 14.88 35.63
N ARG A 104 12.86 15.01 35.38
CA ARG A 104 13.86 14.71 36.42
C ARG A 104 13.95 15.86 37.41
N ILE A 105 13.58 15.61 38.66
CA ILE A 105 13.68 16.65 39.70
C ILE A 105 15.07 16.63 40.32
N TRP A 106 15.59 15.44 40.62
CA TRP A 106 16.84 15.30 41.36
C TRP A 106 17.50 13.94 41.14
N TRP A 107 18.81 13.86 41.39
CA TRP A 107 19.60 12.63 41.28
C TRP A 107 20.83 12.66 42.19
N ASP A 108 21.29 11.49 42.62
CA ASP A 108 22.57 11.28 43.30
C ASP A 108 23.37 10.26 42.46
N LYS A 109 24.55 10.66 41.95
CA LYS A 109 25.43 9.78 41.16
C LYS A 109 26.03 8.66 42.00
N GLY A 110 25.83 8.68 43.32
CA GLY A 110 26.43 7.73 44.22
C GLY A 110 27.94 7.93 44.33
N GLY A 111 28.60 6.96 44.94
CA GLY A 111 30.05 6.87 45.06
C GLY A 111 30.45 5.39 45.16
N ASP A 112 31.71 5.08 45.44
CA ASP A 112 32.25 3.71 45.36
C ASP A 112 31.47 2.64 46.16
N THR A 113 30.71 3.04 47.18
CA THR A 113 29.89 2.16 48.03
C THR A 113 28.38 2.37 47.90
N ARG A 114 27.91 3.44 47.24
CA ARG A 114 26.49 3.81 47.16
C ARG A 114 26.03 3.79 45.71
N ARG A 115 24.96 3.02 45.44
CA ARG A 115 24.36 2.96 44.11
C ARG A 115 23.78 4.33 43.71
N PRO A 116 23.92 4.75 42.44
CA PRO A 116 23.25 5.94 41.95
C PRO A 116 21.74 5.77 42.03
N PHE A 117 21.02 6.87 42.25
CA PHE A 117 19.57 6.89 42.19
C PHE A 117 19.05 8.23 41.68
N SER A 118 17.83 8.23 41.14
CA SER A 118 17.20 9.43 40.59
C SER A 118 15.72 9.49 40.90
N ILE A 119 15.22 10.72 41.04
CA ILE A 119 13.83 11.06 41.39
C ILE A 119 13.19 11.80 40.21
N TRP A 120 12.03 11.29 39.81
CA TRP A 120 11.32 11.69 38.60
C TRP A 120 9.85 11.99 38.90
N ARG A 121 9.32 13.07 38.32
CA ARG A 121 7.90 13.40 38.41
C ARG A 121 7.17 12.97 37.14
N PRO A 122 6.16 12.09 37.23
CA PRO A 122 5.29 11.80 36.10
C PRO A 122 4.57 13.07 35.63
N LEU A 123 4.62 13.35 34.33
CA LEU A 123 3.92 14.52 33.78
C LEU A 123 2.41 14.25 33.72
N PRO A 124 1.56 15.16 34.25
CA PRO A 124 0.11 15.00 34.26
C PRO A 124 -0.49 15.07 32.86
N ARG A 125 -1.71 14.52 32.69
CA ARG A 125 -2.49 14.56 31.44
C ARG A 125 -3.86 15.18 31.71
N PHE A 126 -4.57 15.64 30.69
CA PHE A 126 -5.91 16.22 30.88
C PHE A 126 -6.84 15.24 31.61
N GLY A 127 -7.37 15.64 32.77
CA GLY A 127 -8.22 14.80 33.64
C GLY A 127 -7.48 13.78 34.53
N PHE A 128 -6.14 13.76 34.51
CA PHE A 128 -5.31 12.85 35.31
C PHE A 128 -4.16 13.56 36.02
N ALA A 129 -3.95 13.24 37.29
CA ALA A 129 -2.88 13.80 38.12
C ALA A 129 -1.91 12.72 38.60
N SER A 130 -0.67 13.13 38.90
CA SER A 130 0.32 12.26 39.54
C SER A 130 -0.11 11.90 40.96
N VAL A 131 0.40 10.79 41.50
CA VAL A 131 0.14 10.31 42.87
C VAL A 131 1.34 10.48 43.81
N GLY A 132 2.47 10.96 43.28
CA GLY A 132 3.73 11.12 43.98
C GLY A 132 4.91 11.12 43.01
N ASP A 133 6.09 11.47 43.49
CA ASP A 133 7.30 11.38 42.69
C ASP A 133 7.86 9.95 42.73
N CYS A 134 8.43 9.51 41.60
CA CYS A 134 8.99 8.18 41.40
C CYS A 134 10.47 8.17 41.75
N ILE A 135 10.95 7.07 42.34
CA ILE A 135 12.36 6.82 42.60
C ILE A 135 12.87 5.60 41.85
N THR A 136 14.08 5.68 41.30
CA THR A 136 14.75 4.59 40.60
C THR A 136 16.17 4.41 41.10
N GLU A 137 16.61 3.16 41.21
CA GLU A 137 18.03 2.83 41.36
C GLU A 137 18.66 2.91 39.95
N GLY A 138 19.52 3.90 39.72
CA GLY A 138 19.97 4.32 38.40
C GLY A 138 19.66 5.79 38.09
N LEU A 139 20.17 6.27 36.95
CA LEU A 139 20.00 7.65 36.47
C LEU A 139 18.93 7.79 35.38
N GLU A 140 18.29 6.69 34.99
CA GLU A 140 17.24 6.63 33.97
C GLU A 140 15.84 6.65 34.63
N PRO A 141 14.81 7.19 33.95
CA PRO A 141 13.45 7.20 34.48
C PRO A 141 12.87 5.78 34.59
N PRO A 142 11.84 5.57 35.44
CA PRO A 142 11.09 4.32 35.44
C PRO A 142 10.45 4.06 34.07
N THR A 143 10.24 2.79 33.72
CA THR A 143 9.64 2.42 32.44
C THR A 143 8.24 3.00 32.25
N LEU A 144 7.44 3.07 33.32
CA LEU A 144 6.09 3.63 33.34
C LEU A 144 5.82 4.27 34.70
N GLY A 145 5.18 5.43 34.68
CA GLY A 145 4.61 6.12 35.84
C GLY A 145 3.10 5.95 35.84
N ILE A 146 2.45 6.10 36.99
CA ILE A 146 1.00 5.95 37.11
C ILE A 146 0.35 7.29 37.43
N LEU A 147 -0.72 7.60 36.70
CA LEU A 147 -1.58 8.76 36.91
C LEU A 147 -2.98 8.31 37.31
N PHE A 148 -3.64 9.08 38.16
CA PHE A 148 -5.01 8.84 38.62
C PHE A 148 -5.97 9.90 38.09
N LYS A 149 -7.20 9.47 37.80
CA LYS A 149 -8.26 10.34 37.35
C LYS A 149 -8.65 11.33 38.46
N CYS A 150 -8.51 12.64 38.20
CA CYS A 150 -8.61 13.71 39.20
C CYS A 150 -9.87 14.59 39.08
N ASP A 151 -10.71 14.34 38.07
CA ASP A 151 -12.01 14.99 37.84
C ASP A 151 -13.17 14.32 38.61
N ASN A 152 -12.91 13.20 39.32
CA ASN A 152 -13.92 12.40 40.00
C ASN A 152 -13.52 12.06 41.44
N LYS A 153 -14.25 12.64 42.41
CA LYS A 153 -14.07 12.40 43.85
C LYS A 153 -14.27 10.95 44.28
N ILE A 154 -14.93 10.12 43.48
CA ILE A 154 -15.04 8.69 43.78
C ILE A 154 -13.67 8.00 43.61
N VAL A 155 -12.77 8.57 42.81
CA VAL A 155 -11.45 8.02 42.47
C VAL A 155 -10.32 8.65 43.29
N SER A 156 -10.19 9.98 43.23
CA SER A 156 -9.10 10.69 43.90
C SER A 156 -9.52 12.12 44.27
N GLU A 157 -8.79 12.71 45.23
CA GLU A 157 -9.02 14.08 45.71
C GLU A 157 -7.67 14.77 45.96
N ARG A 158 -7.64 16.10 45.92
CA ARG A 158 -6.41 16.88 46.18
C ARG A 158 -5.97 16.74 47.65
N PRO A 159 -4.66 16.76 47.95
CA PRO A 159 -4.19 16.77 49.33
C PRO A 159 -4.67 18.03 50.07
N VAL A 160 -4.95 17.89 51.37
CA VAL A 160 -5.38 19.01 52.22
C VAL A 160 -4.24 20.01 52.41
N GLN A 161 -3.04 19.47 52.63
CA GLN A 161 -1.79 20.20 52.82
C GLN A 161 -0.60 19.26 52.57
N PHE A 162 0.61 19.81 52.64
CA PHE A 162 1.84 19.03 52.64
C PHE A 162 2.60 19.24 53.94
N THR A 163 3.24 18.19 54.44
CA THR A 163 4.12 18.26 55.61
C THR A 163 5.56 18.02 55.17
N LYS A 164 6.47 18.93 55.52
CA LYS A 164 7.91 18.75 55.29
C LYS A 164 8.42 17.60 56.15
N VAL A 165 8.96 16.56 55.52
CA VAL A 165 9.39 15.32 56.21
C VAL A 165 10.89 15.08 56.19
N ALA A 166 11.62 15.67 55.24
CA ALA A 166 13.08 15.63 55.22
C ALA A 166 13.63 16.79 54.39
N GLN A 167 14.89 17.15 54.65
CA GLN A 167 15.66 18.10 53.85
C GLN A 167 17.05 17.50 53.61
N ILE A 168 17.53 17.60 52.39
CA ILE A 168 18.91 17.24 52.05
C ILE A 168 19.63 18.53 51.68
N ASP A 169 20.54 18.91 52.57
CA ASP A 169 21.52 19.96 52.36
C ASP A 169 22.90 19.31 52.31
N ARG A 170 23.53 19.30 51.14
CA ARG A 170 24.90 18.81 50.92
C ARG A 170 25.69 19.92 50.24
N LYS A 171 26.87 20.24 50.80
CA LYS A 171 27.82 21.19 50.19
C LYS A 171 28.11 20.81 48.72
N GLY A 172 27.70 21.67 47.79
CA GLY A 172 27.93 21.51 46.35
C GLY A 172 26.77 20.91 45.53
N PHE A 173 25.60 20.66 46.14
CA PHE A 173 24.38 20.22 45.45
C PHE A 173 23.21 21.17 45.75
N ASP A 174 22.22 21.22 44.86
CA ASP A 174 20.96 21.94 45.10
C ASP A 174 20.28 21.41 46.38
N GLU A 175 19.87 22.32 47.27
CA GLU A 175 19.04 21.97 48.43
C GLU A 175 17.69 21.41 47.95
N ILE A 176 17.26 20.29 48.57
CA ILE A 176 15.99 19.67 48.23
C ILE A 176 15.15 19.36 49.45
N PHE A 177 13.84 19.51 49.28
CA PHE A 177 12.85 19.46 50.34
C PHE A 177 11.80 18.38 50.03
N PHE A 178 11.66 17.43 50.97
CA PHE A 178 10.73 16.32 50.83
C PHE A 178 9.44 16.62 51.56
N TRP A 179 8.34 16.47 50.85
CA TRP A 179 7.00 16.76 51.32
C TRP A 179 6.16 15.49 51.30
N TYR A 180 5.49 15.20 52.41
CA TYR A 180 4.47 14.17 52.49
C TYR A 180 3.08 14.80 52.36
N PRO A 181 2.27 14.42 51.36
CA PRO A 181 0.91 14.93 51.23
C PRO A 181 0.02 14.40 52.36
N VAL A 182 -0.81 15.28 52.90
CA VAL A 182 -1.82 14.92 53.90
C VAL A 182 -3.14 14.68 53.16
N ALA A 183 -3.48 13.41 52.98
CA ALA A 183 -4.72 13.02 52.32
C ALA A 183 -5.96 13.44 53.12
N PRO A 184 -7.06 13.84 52.44
CA PRO A 184 -8.34 14.08 53.10
C PRO A 184 -8.95 12.78 53.66
N PRO A 185 -9.90 12.87 54.62
CA PRO A 185 -10.55 11.69 55.20
C PRO A 185 -11.16 10.77 54.13
N GLY A 186 -10.84 9.48 54.18
CA GLY A 186 -11.28 8.48 53.20
C GLY A 186 -10.37 8.29 51.98
N TYR A 187 -9.26 9.03 51.91
CA TYR A 187 -8.23 8.93 50.86
C TYR A 187 -6.87 8.64 51.48
N VAL A 188 -5.91 8.25 50.65
CA VAL A 188 -4.54 7.94 51.06
C VAL A 188 -3.52 8.62 50.16
N SER A 189 -2.30 8.72 50.66
CA SER A 189 -1.14 9.20 49.92
C SER A 189 -0.26 8.03 49.50
N LEU A 190 0.14 8.00 48.23
CA LEU A 190 0.98 6.91 47.70
C LEU A 190 2.49 7.17 47.86
N GLY A 191 2.92 8.42 48.04
CA GLY A 191 4.33 8.72 48.26
C GLY A 191 4.63 10.21 48.43
N CYS A 192 5.91 10.51 48.66
CA CYS A 192 6.42 11.85 48.83
C CYS A 192 6.57 12.60 47.49
N VAL A 193 6.68 13.93 47.62
CA VAL A 193 6.92 14.89 46.53
C VAL A 193 8.14 15.73 46.88
N LEU A 194 8.93 16.10 45.87
CA LEU A 194 10.18 16.83 46.00
C LEU A 194 10.06 18.25 45.42
N THR A 195 10.64 19.23 46.11
CA THR A 195 10.84 20.59 45.60
C THR A 195 12.29 21.01 45.75
N LYS A 196 12.75 21.90 44.86
CA LYS A 196 14.09 22.52 44.93
C LYS A 196 14.10 23.80 45.79
N THR A 197 12.94 24.34 46.09
CA THR A 197 12.75 25.49 46.97
C THR A 197 12.05 25.04 48.25
N ASP A 198 12.28 25.73 49.38
CA ASP A 198 11.57 25.50 50.64
C ASP A 198 10.14 26.08 50.60
N GLU A 199 9.47 25.91 49.47
CA GLU A 199 8.09 26.32 49.25
C GLU A 199 7.21 25.08 49.15
N MET A 200 6.07 25.15 49.82
CA MET A 200 5.09 24.07 49.83
C MET A 200 4.60 23.79 48.39
N PRO A 201 4.54 22.52 47.94
CA PRO A 201 4.02 22.18 46.62
C PRO A 201 2.57 22.66 46.43
N SER A 202 2.21 22.98 45.19
CA SER A 202 0.81 23.23 44.83
C SER A 202 -0.05 22.00 45.11
N LYS A 203 -1.26 22.19 45.65
CA LYS A 203 -2.25 21.11 45.87
C LYS A 203 -2.71 20.45 44.57
N ASP A 204 -2.41 21.06 43.43
CA ASP A 204 -2.79 20.57 42.10
C ASP A 204 -1.68 19.72 41.47
N SER A 205 -0.51 19.64 42.12
CA SER A 205 0.64 18.88 41.63
C SER A 205 0.42 17.37 41.65
N ILE A 206 -0.35 16.88 42.63
CA ILE A 206 -0.64 15.46 42.81
C ILE A 206 -2.06 15.25 43.37
N CYS A 207 -2.54 14.01 43.34
CA CYS A 207 -3.81 13.58 43.91
C CYS A 207 -3.63 12.42 44.90
N CYS A 208 -4.58 12.29 45.83
CA CYS A 208 -4.67 11.22 46.82
C CYS A 208 -5.77 10.24 46.39
N PRO A 209 -5.46 8.98 46.06
CA PRO A 209 -6.46 7.97 45.73
C PRO A 209 -7.38 7.61 46.90
N LYS A 210 -8.61 7.19 46.60
CA LYS A 210 -9.57 6.73 47.61
C LYS A 210 -9.09 5.42 48.26
N LEU A 211 -9.29 5.28 49.57
CA LEU A 211 -8.80 4.14 50.35
C LEU A 211 -9.29 2.77 49.80
N GLY A 212 -10.49 2.71 49.24
CA GLY A 212 -11.04 1.48 48.65
C GLY A 212 -10.42 1.05 47.31
N LEU A 213 -9.56 1.86 46.70
CA LEU A 213 -8.90 1.57 45.41
C LEU A 213 -7.44 1.14 45.56
N VAL A 214 -6.96 1.01 46.81
CA VAL A 214 -5.58 0.68 47.14
C VAL A 214 -5.51 -0.48 48.12
N ASN A 215 -4.42 -1.22 48.08
CA ASN A 215 -4.09 -2.29 49.02
C ASN A 215 -2.86 -1.88 49.84
N GLN A 216 -2.68 -2.46 51.04
CA GLN A 216 -1.46 -2.26 51.80
C GLN A 216 -0.24 -2.80 51.03
N ALA A 217 0.85 -2.06 51.04
CA ALA A 217 2.10 -2.42 50.37
C ALA A 217 3.25 -2.59 51.36
N ASN A 218 4.30 -3.26 50.90
CA ASN A 218 5.55 -3.40 51.65
C ASN A 218 6.50 -2.24 51.34
N ILE A 219 7.36 -1.94 52.31
CA ILE A 219 8.47 -0.99 52.19
C ILE A 219 9.75 -1.83 52.09
N SER A 220 10.72 -1.38 51.29
CA SER A 220 12.03 -2.04 51.18
C SER A 220 12.67 -2.28 52.55
N GLU A 221 13.36 -3.43 52.71
CA GLU A 221 14.05 -3.76 53.96
C GLU A 221 15.18 -2.78 54.28
N ASP A 222 15.90 -2.35 53.24
CA ASP A 222 16.94 -1.32 53.34
C ASP A 222 16.49 0.01 52.70
N PRO A 223 16.93 1.16 53.23
CA PRO A 223 16.70 2.46 52.59
C PRO A 223 17.51 2.57 51.30
N ILE A 224 16.93 3.18 50.25
CA ILE A 224 17.65 3.48 49.00
C ILE A 224 18.84 4.40 49.30
N SER A 225 18.61 5.39 50.16
CA SER A 225 19.65 6.32 50.57
C SER A 225 19.37 6.87 51.96
N ARG A 226 20.45 7.22 52.67
CA ARG A 226 20.40 7.77 54.03
C ARG A 226 21.55 8.74 54.29
N SER A 227 21.33 9.65 55.24
CA SER A 227 22.38 10.52 55.78
C SER A 227 23.48 9.69 56.47
N SER A 228 24.72 10.19 56.45
CA SER A 228 25.82 9.62 57.25
C SER A 228 25.72 9.97 58.73
N SER A 229 25.11 11.12 59.05
CA SER A 229 24.81 11.54 60.42
C SER A 229 23.61 10.78 60.97
N SER A 230 23.76 10.23 62.17
CA SER A 230 22.70 9.52 62.90
C SER A 230 21.87 10.42 63.83
N LYS A 231 22.28 11.69 64.02
CA LYS A 231 21.60 12.70 64.86
C LYS A 231 21.80 14.11 64.29
N GLY A 232 20.77 14.96 64.41
CA GLY A 232 20.78 16.36 63.98
C GLY A 232 19.74 16.69 62.89
N PRO A 233 19.54 17.98 62.56
CA PRO A 233 18.55 18.44 61.57
C PRO A 233 18.83 17.97 60.13
N SER A 234 20.03 17.44 59.88
CA SER A 234 20.47 16.87 58.60
C SER A 234 20.31 15.34 58.51
N CYS A 235 19.65 14.71 59.49
CA CYS A 235 19.37 13.28 59.47
C CYS A 235 18.19 12.99 58.54
N TRP A 236 18.35 12.03 57.62
CA TRP A 236 17.28 11.64 56.71
C TRP A 236 17.44 10.22 56.19
N SER A 237 16.33 9.60 55.80
CA SER A 237 16.32 8.34 55.08
C SER A 237 15.20 8.29 54.04
N ILE A 238 15.48 7.64 52.90
CA ILE A 238 14.57 7.48 51.78
C ILE A 238 14.31 5.99 51.57
N TRP A 239 13.03 5.62 51.53
CA TRP A 239 12.58 4.23 51.49
C TRP A 239 11.71 3.99 50.26
N LYS A 240 11.99 2.92 49.52
CA LYS A 240 11.18 2.55 48.36
C LYS A 240 9.87 1.94 48.81
N VAL A 241 8.76 2.38 48.25
CA VAL A 241 7.47 1.72 48.43
C VAL A 241 7.31 0.67 47.32
N GLY A 242 6.92 -0.55 47.68
CA GLY A 242 6.64 -1.63 46.76
C GLY A 242 5.31 -1.47 46.04
N ASN A 243 5.15 -0.37 45.30
CA ASN A 243 3.95 -0.10 44.50
C ASN A 243 4.26 0.14 43.01
N GLN A 244 3.21 0.08 42.19
CA GLN A 244 3.30 0.17 40.73
C GLN A 244 3.69 1.57 40.24
N ALA A 245 3.53 2.59 41.07
CA ALA A 245 3.89 3.97 40.77
C ALA A 245 5.37 4.29 41.09
N CYS A 246 6.15 3.30 41.56
CA CYS A 246 7.55 3.47 41.94
C CYS A 246 7.80 4.62 42.94
N THR A 247 6.85 4.89 43.84
CA THR A 247 6.97 6.02 44.78
C THR A 247 7.86 5.67 45.98
N PHE A 248 8.12 6.67 46.82
CA PHE A 248 8.97 6.53 47.98
C PHE A 248 8.45 7.32 49.18
N LEU A 249 8.99 7.01 50.36
CA LEU A 249 8.76 7.72 51.61
C LEU A 249 10.08 8.25 52.15
N ALA A 250 10.08 9.51 52.57
CA ALA A 250 11.22 10.15 53.24
C ALA A 250 10.93 10.36 54.72
N ARG A 251 11.96 10.24 55.56
CA ARG A 251 11.88 10.47 57.00
C ARG A 251 13.04 11.33 57.51
N PRO A 252 12.86 12.07 58.62
CA PRO A 252 13.92 12.86 59.26
C PRO A 252 14.77 12.02 60.24
N ASP A 253 14.59 10.71 60.25
CA ASP A 253 15.35 9.75 61.05
C ASP A 253 15.78 8.55 60.19
N LEU A 254 16.55 7.63 60.76
CA LEU A 254 16.98 6.40 60.08
C LEU A 254 16.03 5.21 60.28
N LYS A 255 14.85 5.44 60.87
CA LYS A 255 13.92 4.35 61.23
C LYS A 255 13.05 4.00 60.03
N LYS A 256 12.82 2.71 59.78
CA LYS A 256 11.89 2.24 58.74
C LYS A 256 10.50 2.89 58.94
N PRO A 257 9.89 3.48 57.90
CA PRO A 257 8.54 4.02 57.98
C PRO A 257 7.52 2.92 58.29
N SER A 258 6.40 3.31 58.90
CA SER A 258 5.33 2.36 59.18
C SER A 258 4.73 1.84 57.86
N ALA A 259 4.52 0.54 57.75
CA ALA A 259 3.84 -0.08 56.62
C ALA A 259 2.38 0.43 56.43
N ARG A 260 1.82 1.17 57.41
CA ARG A 260 0.52 1.85 57.28
C ARG A 260 0.54 3.05 56.34
N LEU A 261 1.73 3.55 55.98
CA LEU A 261 1.91 4.65 55.03
C LEU A 261 2.23 4.14 53.62
N ALA A 262 2.30 2.83 53.43
CA ALA A 262 2.66 2.20 52.16
C ALA A 262 1.43 1.54 51.54
N TYR A 263 1.07 2.01 50.35
CA TYR A 263 -0.08 1.53 49.60
C TYR A 263 0.32 1.19 48.16
N SER A 264 -0.32 0.17 47.62
CA SER A 264 -0.25 -0.29 46.23
C SER A 264 -1.62 -0.14 45.58
N ILE A 265 -1.66 -0.05 44.26
CA ILE A 265 -2.92 0.11 43.53
C ILE A 265 -3.61 -1.25 43.46
N ALA A 266 -4.90 -1.30 43.83
CA ALA A 266 -5.68 -2.52 43.80
C ALA A 266 -5.86 -3.02 42.35
N ASP A 267 -5.77 -4.34 42.16
CA ASP A 267 -6.05 -5.07 40.92
C ASP A 267 -5.21 -4.68 39.67
N HIS A 268 -4.14 -3.89 39.84
CA HIS A 268 -3.28 -3.47 38.73
C HIS A 268 -2.46 -4.66 38.19
N ALA A 269 -2.95 -5.28 37.12
CA ALA A 269 -2.16 -6.24 36.34
C ALA A 269 -0.84 -5.57 35.93
N LYS A 270 0.29 -6.27 36.11
CA LYS A 270 1.59 -5.76 35.63
C LYS A 270 1.42 -5.41 34.14
N PRO A 271 1.74 -4.19 33.70
CA PRO A 271 1.75 -3.90 32.27
C PRO A 271 2.75 -4.87 31.64
N LYS A 272 2.30 -5.61 30.61
CA LYS A 272 3.21 -6.42 29.80
C LYS A 272 4.34 -5.51 29.33
N ALA A 273 5.59 -5.94 29.50
CA ALA A 273 6.73 -5.23 28.92
C ALA A 273 6.42 -4.99 27.43
N PRO A 274 6.60 -3.77 26.90
CA PRO A 274 6.30 -3.50 25.50
C PRO A 274 7.13 -4.45 24.63
N GLU A 275 6.44 -5.27 23.85
CA GLU A 275 7.05 -6.28 22.98
C GLU A 275 7.88 -5.55 21.91
N ASN A 276 9.15 -5.92 21.76
CA ASN A 276 9.94 -5.45 20.63
C ASN A 276 9.35 -6.08 19.36
N ILE A 277 9.09 -5.25 18.35
CA ILE A 277 8.57 -5.72 17.08
C ILE A 277 9.76 -6.09 16.21
N THR A 278 9.78 -7.34 15.75
CA THR A 278 10.70 -7.82 14.74
C THR A 278 9.94 -8.14 13.47
N ALA A 279 10.35 -7.56 12.34
CA ALA A 279 9.82 -7.93 11.03
C ALA A 279 10.97 -8.13 10.04
N GLU A 280 10.90 -9.23 9.29
CA GLU A 280 11.86 -9.59 8.25
C GLU A 280 11.09 -9.70 6.92
N LEU A 281 11.62 -9.09 5.87
CA LEU A 281 11.08 -9.10 4.53
C LEU A 281 12.19 -9.52 3.55
N LYS A 282 11.93 -10.57 2.77
CA LYS A 282 12.80 -11.01 1.68
C LYS A 282 12.05 -10.93 0.37
N LEU A 283 12.56 -10.12 -0.56
CA LEU A 283 12.04 -9.99 -1.92
C LEU A 283 13.15 -10.39 -2.90
N GLY A 284 12.79 -11.19 -3.91
CA GLY A 284 13.75 -11.73 -4.88
C GLY A 284 14.36 -10.63 -5.76
N SER A 285 13.52 -9.91 -6.51
CA SER A 285 13.94 -8.79 -7.36
C SER A 285 12.80 -7.81 -7.58
N LEU A 286 13.15 -6.54 -7.71
CA LEU A 286 12.28 -5.44 -8.12
C LEU A 286 12.96 -4.72 -9.29
N SER A 287 12.31 -4.66 -10.44
CA SER A 287 12.80 -3.93 -11.61
C SER A 287 11.85 -2.78 -11.95
N ILE A 288 12.41 -1.61 -12.25
CA ILE A 288 11.70 -0.42 -12.67
C ILE A 288 12.29 0.03 -14.00
N SER A 289 11.47 0.02 -15.05
CA SER A 289 11.85 0.50 -16.37
C SER A 289 11.03 1.76 -16.70
N ILE A 290 11.72 2.84 -17.05
CA ILE A 290 11.13 4.09 -17.50
C ILE A 290 11.30 4.19 -19.01
N LEU A 291 10.19 4.46 -19.66
CA LEU A 291 10.07 4.40 -21.11
C LEU A 291 9.35 5.66 -21.60
N ASP A 292 9.80 6.23 -22.72
CA ASP A 292 9.10 7.31 -23.40
C ASP A 292 7.90 6.73 -24.16
N SER A 293 6.69 7.10 -23.76
CA SER A 293 5.44 6.63 -24.37
C SER A 293 4.86 7.64 -25.35
N SER A 294 5.68 8.33 -26.14
CA SER A 294 5.22 9.10 -27.29
C SER A 294 4.64 8.16 -28.37
N CYS A 295 3.37 7.81 -28.18
CA CYS A 295 2.44 7.24 -29.16
C CYS A 295 2.99 6.08 -29.99
N GLY A 296 3.44 5.03 -29.31
CA GLY A 296 3.39 3.67 -29.86
C GLY A 296 4.69 3.07 -30.42
N MET A 297 5.86 3.57 -30.03
CA MET A 297 7.00 2.68 -29.80
C MET A 297 7.78 3.23 -28.62
N VAL A 298 7.71 2.48 -27.54
CA VAL A 298 8.33 2.67 -26.23
C VAL A 298 9.85 2.79 -26.40
N THR A 299 10.43 4.01 -26.39
CA THR A 299 11.90 4.11 -26.33
C THR A 299 12.32 3.97 -24.87
N PRO A 300 13.10 2.93 -24.50
CA PRO A 300 13.59 2.82 -23.15
C PRO A 300 14.49 4.00 -22.84
N ILE A 301 14.31 4.58 -21.66
CA ILE A 301 15.15 5.69 -21.18
C ILE A 301 16.11 5.15 -20.14
N PHE A 302 15.55 4.41 -19.19
CA PHE A 302 16.21 4.06 -17.95
C PHE A 302 15.65 2.75 -17.42
N ASP A 303 16.51 1.90 -16.90
CA ASP A 303 16.14 0.67 -16.21
C ASP A 303 16.92 0.58 -14.91
N THR A 304 16.26 0.15 -13.84
CA THR A 304 16.88 -0.10 -12.55
C THR A 304 16.39 -1.40 -11.99
N THR A 305 17.33 -2.26 -11.61
CA THR A 305 17.06 -3.54 -10.98
C THR A 305 17.62 -3.52 -9.55
N ILE A 306 16.79 -3.93 -8.61
CA ILE A 306 17.15 -4.13 -7.21
C ILE A 306 16.87 -5.60 -6.89
N ALA A 307 17.92 -6.40 -6.71
CA ALA A 307 17.84 -7.82 -6.41
C ALA A 307 18.22 -8.11 -4.96
N SER A 308 17.89 -9.32 -4.49
CA SER A 308 18.32 -9.85 -3.19
C SER A 308 17.96 -8.92 -2.02
N ILE A 309 16.76 -8.33 -2.07
CA ILE A 309 16.28 -7.35 -1.09
C ILE A 309 15.97 -8.10 0.22
N ASN A 310 16.81 -7.88 1.23
CA ASN A 310 16.65 -8.40 2.57
C ASN A 310 16.51 -7.22 3.55
N LEU A 311 15.30 -7.00 4.05
CA LEU A 311 15.00 -5.98 5.05
C LEU A 311 14.73 -6.65 6.39
N ALA A 312 15.54 -6.33 7.39
CA ALA A 312 15.34 -6.73 8.77
C ALA A 312 15.08 -5.49 9.63
N THR A 313 13.98 -5.50 10.37
CA THR A 313 13.62 -4.45 11.33
C THR A 313 13.51 -5.04 12.72
N HIS A 314 14.12 -4.36 13.69
CA HIS A 314 14.11 -4.76 15.09
C HIS A 314 14.03 -3.52 15.95
N GLY A 315 13.08 -3.47 16.89
CA GLY A 315 13.04 -2.44 17.91
C GLY A 315 11.63 -2.02 18.26
N ARG A 316 11.50 -0.79 18.76
CA ARG A 316 10.22 -0.19 19.15
C ARG A 316 9.81 0.85 18.12
N PHE A 317 8.55 1.29 18.15
CA PHE A 317 8.11 2.44 17.33
C PHE A 317 8.92 3.71 17.62
N GLU A 318 9.43 3.85 18.85
CA GLU A 318 10.26 4.99 19.28
C GLU A 318 11.76 4.79 18.99
N THR A 319 12.21 3.53 18.94
CA THR A 319 13.62 3.14 18.71
C THR A 319 13.70 1.97 17.72
N ILE A 320 13.39 2.26 16.44
CA ILE A 320 13.49 1.31 15.34
C ILE A 320 14.93 1.26 14.81
N ASN A 321 15.45 0.04 14.66
CA ASN A 321 16.63 -0.26 13.86
C ASN A 321 16.18 -1.06 12.64
N ALA A 322 16.51 -0.57 11.45
CA ALA A 322 16.24 -1.26 10.19
C ALA A 322 17.55 -1.44 9.41
N VAL A 323 17.75 -2.62 8.86
CA VAL A 323 18.88 -2.98 7.99
C VAL A 323 18.31 -3.52 6.69
N LEU A 324 18.60 -2.86 5.58
CA LEU A 324 18.30 -3.30 4.24
C LEU A 324 19.60 -3.70 3.55
N ILE A 325 19.65 -4.91 3.00
CA ILE A 325 20.74 -5.41 2.16
C ILE A 325 20.14 -5.69 0.79
N CYS A 326 20.70 -5.12 -0.27
CA CYS A 326 20.25 -5.38 -1.64
C CYS A 326 21.37 -5.18 -2.65
N SER A 327 21.24 -5.83 -3.80
CA SER A 327 22.09 -5.61 -4.98
C SER A 327 21.38 -4.64 -5.91
N ILE A 328 22.03 -3.55 -6.32
CA ILE A 328 21.43 -2.50 -7.17
C ILE A 328 22.23 -2.39 -8.46
N ALA A 329 21.55 -2.33 -9.60
CA ALA A 329 22.11 -1.97 -10.88
C ALA A 329 21.17 -1.00 -11.61
N ALA A 330 21.73 -0.09 -12.41
CA ALA A 330 20.95 0.82 -13.23
C ALA A 330 21.60 1.02 -14.60
N SER A 331 20.79 1.10 -15.65
CA SER A 331 21.23 1.29 -17.02
C SER A 331 20.39 2.34 -17.74
N THR A 332 21.02 3.01 -18.70
CA THR A 332 20.39 3.96 -19.61
C THR A 332 20.55 3.46 -21.04
N PHE A 333 19.59 3.76 -21.90
CA PHE A 333 19.62 3.26 -23.28
C PHE A 333 20.33 4.25 -24.20
N ASN A 334 21.44 3.84 -24.81
CA ASN A 334 22.10 4.65 -25.82
C ASN A 334 21.44 4.44 -27.19
N ARG A 335 20.73 5.46 -27.67
CA ARG A 335 20.03 5.44 -28.97
C ARG A 335 20.96 5.31 -30.19
N HIS A 336 22.18 5.82 -30.11
CA HIS A 336 23.12 5.79 -31.24
C HIS A 336 23.75 4.42 -31.45
N LEU A 337 24.01 3.71 -30.35
CA LEU A 337 24.55 2.35 -30.36
C LEU A 337 23.45 1.29 -30.30
N GLU A 338 22.19 1.71 -30.14
CA GLU A 338 21.03 0.85 -29.92
C GLU A 338 21.22 -0.17 -28.79
N ALA A 339 22.00 0.21 -27.77
CA ALA A 339 22.45 -0.67 -26.70
C ALA A 339 22.22 -0.06 -25.32
N TRP A 340 22.02 -0.92 -24.32
CA TRP A 340 21.94 -0.52 -22.93
C TRP A 340 23.34 -0.32 -22.34
N GLU A 341 23.56 0.85 -21.74
CA GLU A 341 24.79 1.21 -21.06
C GLU A 341 24.58 1.21 -19.54
N PRO A 342 25.50 0.63 -18.75
CA PRO A 342 25.38 0.66 -17.30
C PRO A 342 25.63 2.08 -16.79
N LEU A 343 24.58 2.74 -16.28
CA LEU A 343 24.69 4.00 -15.55
C LEU A 343 25.33 3.76 -14.17
N VAL A 344 24.92 2.68 -13.51
CA VAL A 344 25.47 2.18 -12.25
C VAL A 344 25.70 0.68 -12.41
N GLU A 345 26.95 0.26 -12.31
CA GLU A 345 27.29 -1.17 -12.36
C GLU A 345 26.72 -1.90 -11.13
N PRO A 346 26.38 -3.20 -11.26
CA PRO A 346 25.84 -3.98 -10.16
C PRO A 346 26.73 -3.92 -8.92
N PHE A 347 26.16 -3.44 -7.81
CA PHE A 347 26.86 -3.39 -6.53
C PHE A 347 25.95 -3.84 -5.37
N ASP A 348 26.57 -4.40 -4.34
CA ASP A 348 25.89 -4.80 -3.12
C ASP A 348 25.92 -3.67 -2.08
N GLY A 349 24.75 -3.23 -1.65
CA GLY A 349 24.55 -2.13 -0.72
C GLY A 349 23.94 -2.59 0.61
N ILE A 350 24.47 -2.06 1.70
CA ILE A 350 23.93 -2.19 3.06
C ILE A 350 23.46 -0.80 3.52
N PHE A 351 22.17 -0.68 3.77
CA PHE A 351 21.50 0.53 4.23
C PHE A 351 20.98 0.30 5.64
N LYS A 352 21.50 1.04 6.61
CA LYS A 352 21.09 0.91 8.02
C LYS A 352 20.47 2.21 8.50
N LEU A 353 19.23 2.12 9.00
CA LEU A 353 18.51 3.20 9.66
C LEU A 353 18.47 2.90 11.17
N GLU A 354 19.04 3.78 11.97
CA GLU A 354 19.02 3.71 13.43
C GLU A 354 18.30 4.95 13.97
N THR A 355 17.41 4.77 14.94
CA THR A 355 16.88 5.88 15.74
C THR A 355 17.62 5.92 17.07
N TYR A 356 18.11 7.10 17.43
CA TYR A 356 18.88 7.31 18.65
C TYR A 356 18.34 8.52 19.40
N ASP A 357 18.41 8.48 20.72
CA ASP A 357 17.99 9.59 21.57
C ASP A 357 19.13 10.63 21.65
N THR A 358 18.83 11.90 21.34
CA THR A 358 19.81 12.98 21.51
C THR A 358 19.78 13.47 22.96
N SER A 359 20.60 12.86 23.82
CA SER A 359 20.52 13.02 25.27
C SER A 359 21.27 14.23 25.86
N GLU A 360 21.44 15.35 25.15
CA GLU A 360 22.25 16.47 25.69
C GLU A 360 21.46 17.70 26.18
N GLN A 361 20.28 18.02 25.64
CA GLN A 361 19.41 19.07 26.20
C GLN A 361 17.92 18.78 25.96
N PRO A 362 17.03 19.01 26.95
CA PRO A 362 15.58 18.85 26.77
C PRO A 362 15.00 19.92 25.82
N PRO A 363 14.00 19.56 24.98
CA PRO A 363 13.37 18.25 24.86
C PRO A 363 14.21 17.24 24.05
N SER A 364 14.24 15.98 24.50
CA SER A 364 14.84 14.84 23.79
C SER A 364 14.23 14.71 22.39
N LYS A 365 15.02 15.01 21.36
CA LYS A 365 14.64 14.76 19.97
C LYS A 365 15.13 13.37 19.59
N VAL A 366 14.24 12.51 19.11
CA VAL A 366 14.65 11.24 18.50
C VAL A 366 15.36 11.57 17.18
N GLY A 367 16.67 11.43 17.16
CA GLY A 367 17.49 11.56 15.97
C GLY A 367 17.39 10.32 15.10
N LYS A 368 17.38 10.49 13.78
CA LYS A 368 17.49 9.38 12.81
C LYS A 368 18.90 9.41 12.22
N ARG A 369 19.60 8.28 12.22
CA ARG A 369 20.89 8.07 11.57
C ARG A 369 20.72 7.09 10.43
N ILE A 370 21.06 7.52 9.22
CA ILE A 370 21.14 6.65 8.05
C ILE A 370 22.62 6.38 7.78
N ARG A 371 23.01 5.11 7.69
CA ARG A 371 24.34 4.67 7.24
C ARG A 371 24.16 3.90 5.95
N VAL A 372 24.99 4.24 4.96
CA VAL A 372 25.05 3.55 3.68
C VAL A 372 26.46 3.02 3.51
N ALA A 373 26.60 1.74 3.21
CA ALA A 373 27.87 1.10 2.92
C ALA A 373 27.72 0.23 1.67
N ALA A 374 28.65 0.35 0.73
CA ALA A 374 28.77 -0.58 -0.38
C ALA A 374 29.76 -1.68 0.00
N THR A 375 29.41 -2.95 -0.23
CA THR A 375 30.31 -4.09 0.01
C THR A 375 31.15 -4.45 -1.21
N SER A 376 30.82 -3.86 -2.37
CA SER A 376 31.56 -3.96 -3.64
C SER A 376 31.86 -2.55 -4.17
N PRO A 377 32.81 -2.38 -5.12
CA PRO A 377 33.05 -1.08 -5.74
C PRO A 377 31.78 -0.55 -6.43
N LEU A 378 31.49 0.73 -6.21
CA LEU A 378 30.39 1.45 -6.84
C LEU A 378 30.94 2.18 -8.07
N ASN A 379 30.67 1.65 -9.27
CA ASN A 379 31.05 2.29 -10.53
C ASN A 379 29.82 2.96 -11.16
N ALA A 380 29.96 4.24 -11.51
CA ALA A 380 28.92 4.99 -12.18
C ALA A 380 29.47 5.59 -13.48
N ASN A 381 28.78 5.37 -14.60
CA ASN A 381 29.18 5.84 -15.92
C ASN A 381 28.15 6.80 -16.48
N LEU A 382 28.57 7.98 -16.95
CA LEU A 382 27.69 8.96 -17.60
C LEU A 382 28.25 9.31 -18.98
N SER A 383 27.53 8.93 -20.04
CA SER A 383 27.87 9.26 -21.42
C SER A 383 27.10 10.48 -21.92
N SER A 384 27.61 11.16 -22.94
CA SER A 384 26.92 12.32 -23.56
C SER A 384 25.58 11.90 -24.19
N ALA A 385 25.53 10.72 -24.81
CA ALA A 385 24.31 10.16 -25.37
C ALA A 385 23.21 9.97 -24.30
N ASN A 386 23.59 9.57 -23.08
CA ASN A 386 22.67 9.43 -21.96
C ASN A 386 22.14 10.79 -21.47
N LEU A 387 22.99 11.82 -21.46
CA LEU A 387 22.57 13.17 -21.10
C LEU A 387 21.63 13.78 -22.14
N ASP A 388 21.92 13.62 -23.43
CA ASP A 388 21.09 14.12 -24.51
C ASP A 388 19.69 13.47 -24.48
N LEU A 389 19.63 12.15 -24.24
CA LEU A 389 18.38 11.41 -24.03
C LEU A 389 17.55 11.98 -22.87
N LEU A 390 18.17 12.22 -21.72
CA LEU A 390 17.48 12.77 -20.55
C LEU A 390 16.98 14.20 -20.80
N ILE A 391 17.77 15.02 -21.49
CA ILE A 391 17.39 16.39 -21.84
C ILE A 391 16.23 16.40 -22.84
N GLU A 392 16.29 15.59 -23.90
CA GLU A 392 15.23 15.48 -24.90
C GLU A 392 13.91 14.97 -24.32
N THR A 393 13.98 13.98 -23.42
CA THR A 393 12.81 13.43 -22.74
C THR A 393 12.18 14.45 -21.77
N LEU A 394 13.00 15.21 -21.03
CA LEU A 394 12.51 16.33 -20.21
C LEU A 394 11.83 17.43 -21.04
N ILE A 395 12.41 17.78 -22.19
CA ILE A 395 11.82 18.76 -23.12
C ILE A 395 10.49 18.23 -23.68
N SER A 396 10.45 16.97 -24.09
CA SER A 396 9.24 16.33 -24.63
C SER A 396 8.13 16.22 -23.59
N TRP A 397 8.46 15.82 -22.37
CA TRP A 397 7.51 15.75 -21.25
C TRP A 397 6.94 17.13 -20.92
N ARG A 398 7.77 18.18 -20.90
CA ARG A 398 7.31 19.56 -20.70
C ARG A 398 6.37 20.02 -21.81
N ARG A 399 6.65 19.66 -23.07
CA ARG A 399 5.76 19.94 -24.21
C ARG A 399 4.43 19.22 -24.07
N GLN A 400 4.45 17.95 -23.64
CA GLN A 400 3.23 17.17 -23.41
C GLN A 400 2.34 17.81 -22.33
N ILE A 401 2.92 18.24 -21.21
CA ILE A 401 2.20 18.94 -20.14
C ILE A 401 1.56 20.24 -20.67
N ASP A 402 2.29 21.01 -21.51
CA ASP A 402 1.73 22.24 -22.12
C ASP A 402 0.58 21.91 -23.09
N ILE A 403 0.70 20.84 -23.89
CA ILE A 403 -0.38 20.37 -24.78
C ILE A 403 -1.60 19.92 -23.98
N GLU A 404 -1.42 19.13 -22.91
CA GLU A 404 -2.49 18.68 -22.03
C GLU A 404 -3.19 19.87 -21.38
N THR A 405 -2.43 20.82 -20.86
CA THR A 405 -2.94 22.06 -20.26
C THR A 405 -3.74 22.89 -21.27
N ARG A 406 -3.25 23.03 -22.50
CA ARG A 406 -3.99 23.73 -23.57
C ARG A 406 -5.24 22.97 -24.02
N SER A 407 -5.19 21.64 -24.02
CA SER A 407 -6.34 20.79 -24.37
C SER A 407 -7.42 20.82 -23.30
N SER A 408 -7.05 20.86 -22.01
CA SER A 408 -8.00 21.01 -20.90
C SER A 408 -8.67 22.37 -20.92
N ILE A 409 -7.93 23.44 -21.25
CA ILE A 409 -8.49 24.79 -21.43
C ILE A 409 -9.46 24.82 -22.61
N ARG A 410 -9.12 24.19 -23.75
CA ARG A 410 -9.99 24.15 -24.94
C ARG A 410 -11.27 23.32 -24.74
N ASN A 411 -11.24 22.32 -23.86
CA ASN A 411 -12.41 21.50 -23.55
C ASN A 411 -13.43 22.21 -22.62
N GLU A 412 -13.03 23.25 -21.87
CA GLU A 412 -13.97 24.13 -21.17
C GLU A 412 -14.71 25.09 -22.14
N ASP A 413 -14.06 25.47 -23.24
CA ASP A 413 -14.59 26.43 -24.23
C ASP A 413 -15.48 25.81 -25.33
N THR A 414 -15.67 24.48 -25.36
CA THR A 414 -16.36 23.79 -26.47
C THR A 414 -17.44 22.80 -26.00
N VAL A 415 -18.50 23.31 -25.34
CA VAL A 415 -19.70 22.50 -25.00
C VAL A 415 -20.69 22.35 -26.17
N GLU A 416 -20.46 22.96 -27.35
CA GLU A 416 -21.46 22.97 -28.44
C GLU A 416 -21.21 22.06 -29.66
N ASN A 417 -20.11 21.30 -29.76
CA ASN A 417 -19.86 20.43 -30.93
C ASN A 417 -19.77 18.93 -30.61
N LEU A 418 -20.77 18.45 -29.87
CA LEU A 418 -20.84 17.08 -29.33
C LEU A 418 -21.72 16.17 -30.21
N LYS A 419 -21.36 15.96 -31.49
CA LYS A 419 -21.97 14.91 -32.34
C LYS A 419 -21.06 14.21 -33.37
N ILE A 420 -19.77 14.53 -33.46
CA ILE A 420 -18.85 13.88 -34.44
C ILE A 420 -17.64 13.20 -33.75
N ALA A 421 -17.44 13.38 -32.45
CA ALA A 421 -16.21 12.95 -31.76
C ALA A 421 -16.35 11.66 -30.92
N ASP A 422 -17.46 10.91 -31.03
CA ASP A 422 -17.66 9.66 -30.25
C ASP A 422 -16.89 8.44 -30.81
N ASP A 423 -16.24 8.55 -31.97
CA ASP A 423 -15.49 7.44 -32.60
C ASP A 423 -13.98 7.42 -32.26
N LEU A 424 -13.48 8.32 -31.39
CA LEU A 424 -12.04 8.48 -31.10
C LEU A 424 -11.68 8.30 -29.61
N SER A 425 -12.58 7.80 -28.77
CA SER A 425 -12.23 7.49 -27.38
C SER A 425 -11.36 6.23 -27.33
N CYS A 426 -10.04 6.41 -27.32
CA CYS A 426 -9.10 5.31 -27.10
C CYS A 426 -9.39 4.63 -25.76
N SER A 427 -9.74 3.35 -25.80
CA SER A 427 -9.95 2.50 -24.64
C SER A 427 -8.62 2.12 -24.01
N ALA A 428 -8.57 1.87 -22.70
CA ALA A 428 -7.41 1.25 -22.04
C ALA A 428 -7.07 -0.16 -22.57
N LEU A 429 -7.95 -0.74 -23.40
CA LEU A 429 -7.74 -1.98 -24.14
C LEU A 429 -7.10 -1.76 -25.54
N ASP A 430 -6.71 -0.51 -25.86
CA ASP A 430 -6.07 -0.13 -27.13
C ASP A 430 -4.55 -0.20 -27.11
N GLU A 431 -3.94 -0.71 -26.03
CA GLU A 431 -2.48 -0.88 -25.92
C GLU A 431 -1.85 -1.67 -27.08
N ASP A 432 -2.59 -2.60 -27.69
CA ASP A 432 -2.13 -3.40 -28.83
C ASP A 432 -2.02 -2.59 -30.14
N ASP A 433 -2.82 -1.54 -30.31
CA ASP A 433 -2.73 -0.64 -31.49
C ASP A 433 -1.52 0.29 -31.39
N PHE A 434 -1.08 0.60 -30.17
CA PHE A 434 0.16 1.33 -29.92
C PHE A 434 1.41 0.44 -30.07
N GLN A 435 1.27 -0.85 -30.42
CA GLN A 435 2.42 -1.70 -30.78
C GLN A 435 2.52 -1.91 -32.30
N ARG A 436 1.65 -1.30 -33.11
CA ARG A 436 1.67 -1.43 -34.56
C ARG A 436 2.31 -0.21 -35.22
N VAL A 437 3.30 -0.46 -36.07
CA VAL A 437 3.97 0.55 -36.89
C VAL A 437 3.45 0.42 -38.32
N VAL A 438 3.05 1.54 -38.92
CA VAL A 438 2.63 1.59 -40.32
C VAL A 438 3.86 1.86 -41.18
N PHE A 439 4.23 0.92 -42.04
CA PHE A 439 5.29 1.09 -43.03
C PHE A 439 4.69 1.65 -44.31
N GLU A 440 5.26 2.73 -44.84
CA GLU A 440 4.88 3.35 -46.12
C GLU A 440 6.05 3.25 -47.10
N ASN A 441 5.81 2.77 -48.32
CA ASN A 441 6.85 2.66 -49.34
C ASN A 441 6.74 3.74 -50.41
N LYS A 442 7.71 4.67 -50.41
CA LYS A 442 7.87 5.77 -51.37
C LYS A 442 9.21 5.70 -52.11
N LEU A 443 9.76 4.49 -52.30
CA LEU A 443 11.03 4.29 -53.01
C LEU A 443 10.89 4.15 -54.52
N GLY A 444 9.66 4.05 -55.05
CA GLY A 444 9.41 3.84 -56.48
C GLY A 444 9.57 2.39 -56.94
N CYS A 445 9.77 1.43 -56.03
CA CYS A 445 9.88 0.00 -56.30
C CYS A 445 9.25 -0.81 -55.17
N ASP A 446 8.95 -2.08 -55.42
CA ASP A 446 8.39 -2.99 -54.41
C ASP A 446 9.47 -3.47 -53.43
N VAL A 447 9.09 -3.61 -52.16
CA VAL A 447 9.99 -3.98 -51.07
C VAL A 447 9.37 -5.11 -50.26
N TYR A 448 10.17 -6.03 -49.75
CA TYR A 448 9.75 -7.14 -48.90
C TYR A 448 10.13 -6.86 -47.46
N LEU A 449 9.18 -7.07 -46.54
CA LEU A 449 9.37 -7.02 -45.10
C LEU A 449 9.39 -8.46 -44.57
N LYS A 450 10.43 -8.81 -43.83
CA LYS A 450 10.56 -10.11 -43.18
C LYS A 450 10.54 -9.92 -41.66
N LYS A 451 9.72 -10.70 -40.96
CA LYS A 451 9.65 -10.73 -39.50
C LYS A 451 9.75 -12.18 -39.01
N LEU A 452 10.31 -12.35 -37.81
CA LEU A 452 10.29 -13.62 -37.10
C LEU A 452 9.11 -13.61 -36.11
N GLU A 453 8.10 -14.43 -36.33
CA GLU A 453 6.99 -14.66 -35.39
C GLU A 453 6.90 -16.15 -35.07
N ASP A 454 6.89 -16.52 -33.79
CA ASP A 454 6.69 -17.90 -33.31
C ASP A 454 7.58 -18.97 -34.00
N ASN A 455 8.86 -18.65 -34.24
CA ASN A 455 9.85 -19.48 -34.97
C ASN A 455 9.59 -19.67 -36.47
N GLU A 456 8.60 -19.01 -37.07
CA GLU A 456 8.40 -18.96 -38.52
C GLU A 456 8.76 -17.57 -39.08
N ASN A 457 9.39 -17.55 -40.25
CA ASN A 457 9.68 -16.30 -40.96
C ASN A 457 8.46 -15.92 -41.81
N THR A 458 7.76 -14.85 -41.42
CA THR A 458 6.73 -14.24 -42.25
C THR A 458 7.38 -13.22 -43.19
N ILE A 459 7.10 -13.33 -44.49
CA ILE A 459 7.54 -12.38 -45.52
C ILE A 459 6.29 -11.72 -46.11
N GLU A 460 6.21 -10.40 -46.02
CA GLU A 460 5.12 -9.58 -46.57
C GLU A 460 5.66 -8.65 -47.66
N LEU A 461 4.90 -8.51 -48.75
CA LEU A 461 5.23 -7.62 -49.88
C LEU A 461 4.62 -6.23 -49.66
N LEU A 462 5.48 -5.22 -49.54
CA LEU A 462 5.12 -3.80 -49.47
C LEU A 462 5.27 -3.13 -50.85
N GLN A 463 4.16 -3.03 -51.57
CA GLN A 463 4.10 -2.39 -52.89
C GLN A 463 4.36 -0.88 -52.83
N HIS A 464 4.83 -0.30 -53.94
CA HIS A 464 5.01 1.15 -54.06
C HIS A 464 3.70 1.93 -53.82
N GLU A 465 3.78 3.03 -53.06
CA GLU A 465 2.66 3.88 -52.59
C GLU A 465 1.63 3.14 -51.72
N ASN A 466 1.98 1.94 -51.24
CA ASN A 466 1.14 1.19 -50.33
C ASN A 466 1.69 1.24 -48.89
N HIS A 467 0.85 0.83 -47.95
CA HIS A 467 1.17 0.79 -46.54
C HIS A 467 0.81 -0.56 -45.91
N ILE A 468 1.63 -0.99 -44.96
CA ILE A 468 1.41 -2.22 -44.18
C ILE A 468 1.57 -1.91 -42.70
N SER A 469 0.67 -2.40 -41.86
CA SER A 469 0.80 -2.28 -40.40
C SER A 469 1.43 -3.54 -39.82
N LEU A 470 2.59 -3.42 -39.19
CA LEU A 470 3.32 -4.53 -38.59
C LEU A 470 3.41 -4.34 -37.07
N SER A 471 3.11 -5.39 -36.30
CA SER A 471 3.25 -5.35 -34.84
C SER A 471 4.73 -5.46 -34.45
N MET A 472 5.20 -4.61 -33.55
CA MET A 472 6.57 -4.59 -33.08
C MET A 472 6.60 -4.72 -31.54
N PRO A 473 7.27 -5.74 -30.99
CA PRO A 473 7.39 -5.87 -29.55
C PRO A 473 8.32 -4.79 -28.98
N PRO A 474 8.09 -4.30 -27.75
CA PRO A 474 8.97 -3.33 -27.12
C PRO A 474 10.36 -3.93 -26.87
N PRO A 475 11.45 -3.17 -27.08
CA PRO A 475 12.79 -3.60 -26.73
C PRO A 475 12.87 -3.85 -25.20
N ARG A 476 13.30 -5.04 -24.78
CA ARG A 476 13.47 -5.38 -23.35
C ARG A 476 14.95 -5.46 -22.99
N PHE A 477 15.30 -4.95 -21.82
CA PHE A 477 16.64 -5.12 -21.26
C PHE A 477 16.85 -6.55 -20.77
N SER A 478 17.92 -7.20 -21.22
CA SER A 478 18.36 -8.52 -20.75
C SER A 478 19.42 -8.35 -19.66
N ASP A 479 19.02 -7.93 -18.45
CA ASP A 479 19.95 -7.86 -17.32
C ASP A 479 20.43 -9.27 -16.91
N LYS A 480 21.74 -9.41 -16.61
CA LYS A 480 22.32 -10.61 -15.99
C LYS A 480 21.72 -10.90 -14.61
N LEU A 481 21.21 -9.87 -13.91
CA LEU A 481 20.47 -10.03 -12.65
C LEU A 481 19.07 -10.66 -12.85
N ASN A 482 18.44 -10.44 -14.00
CA ASN A 482 17.14 -11.06 -14.35
C ASN A 482 17.28 -12.53 -14.75
N VAL A 483 18.49 -13.01 -15.06
CA VAL A 483 18.75 -14.42 -15.39
C VAL A 483 18.67 -15.32 -14.15
N LEU A 484 18.80 -14.75 -12.95
CA LEU A 484 18.82 -15.49 -11.68
C LEU A 484 17.44 -15.61 -11.01
N SER A 485 16.46 -14.77 -11.38
CA SER A 485 15.14 -14.77 -10.75
C SER A 485 14.11 -15.60 -11.53
N ASN A 486 14.19 -16.91 -11.30
CA ASN A 486 13.12 -17.89 -11.51
C ASN A 486 12.72 -18.15 -12.97
N SER A 487 12.98 -19.39 -13.41
CA SER A 487 12.28 -20.11 -14.47
C SER A 487 10.78 -20.23 -14.13
N THR A 488 10.04 -19.12 -14.13
CA THR A 488 8.59 -19.18 -14.07
C THR A 488 8.13 -19.88 -15.35
N GLU A 489 7.63 -21.11 -15.19
CA GLU A 489 6.99 -21.86 -16.27
C GLU A 489 6.00 -20.95 -16.99
N ALA A 490 5.99 -20.98 -18.33
CA ALA A 490 5.11 -20.12 -19.09
C ALA A 490 3.66 -20.38 -18.67
N ARG A 491 2.85 -19.32 -18.67
CA ARG A 491 1.43 -19.40 -18.30
C ARG A 491 0.60 -18.87 -19.45
N TYR A 492 -0.54 -19.52 -19.68
CA TYR A 492 -1.51 -19.08 -20.67
C TYR A 492 -2.85 -18.81 -19.99
N TYR A 493 -3.61 -17.87 -20.54
CA TYR A 493 -4.94 -17.54 -20.06
C TYR A 493 -5.97 -18.24 -20.93
N VAL A 494 -6.96 -18.87 -20.31
CA VAL A 494 -8.10 -19.48 -21.01
C VAL A 494 -9.32 -18.61 -20.78
N VAL A 495 -9.95 -18.22 -21.88
CA VAL A 495 -11.20 -17.45 -21.87
C VAL A 495 -12.35 -18.37 -22.24
N ILE A 496 -13.37 -18.41 -21.40
CA ILE A 496 -14.60 -19.19 -21.60
C ILE A 496 -15.79 -18.22 -21.64
N GLN A 497 -16.57 -18.28 -22.71
CA GLN A 497 -17.83 -17.55 -22.83
C GLN A 497 -18.99 -18.52 -22.71
N ILE A 498 -19.90 -18.29 -21.75
CA ILE A 498 -21.14 -19.06 -21.59
C ILE A 498 -22.28 -18.27 -22.25
N PHE A 499 -22.83 -18.80 -23.35
CA PHE A 499 -23.92 -18.15 -24.08
C PHE A 499 -25.28 -18.51 -23.48
N GLU A 500 -25.68 -19.77 -23.62
CA GLU A 500 -27.03 -20.24 -23.31
C GLU A 500 -27.07 -21.75 -23.04
N SER A 501 -28.16 -22.22 -22.45
CA SER A 501 -28.46 -23.64 -22.26
C SER A 501 -29.76 -24.01 -22.98
N LYS A 502 -29.80 -25.20 -23.58
CA LYS A 502 -30.94 -25.74 -24.34
C LYS A 502 -31.38 -27.07 -23.75
N GLY A 503 -32.69 -27.29 -23.64
CA GLY A 503 -33.23 -28.62 -23.30
C GLY A 503 -33.01 -29.04 -21.84
N LEU A 504 -32.91 -28.11 -20.89
CA LEU A 504 -32.75 -28.47 -19.47
C LEU A 504 -34.03 -29.13 -18.92
N PRO A 505 -33.92 -30.20 -18.11
CA PRO A 505 -35.07 -30.88 -17.55
C PRO A 505 -35.79 -30.01 -16.52
N ILE A 506 -37.11 -30.03 -16.55
CA ILE A 506 -37.95 -29.36 -15.55
C ILE A 506 -38.10 -30.32 -14.36
N VAL A 507 -37.52 -29.96 -13.22
CA VAL A 507 -37.77 -30.60 -11.93
C VAL A 507 -38.70 -29.68 -11.16
N ASP A 508 -39.99 -30.01 -11.13
CA ASP A 508 -41.00 -29.24 -10.40
C ASP A 508 -41.06 -29.72 -8.95
N ASP A 509 -40.42 -28.96 -8.06
CA ASP A 509 -40.42 -29.18 -6.60
C ASP A 509 -41.36 -28.20 -5.88
N GLY A 510 -42.25 -27.51 -6.62
CA GLY A 510 -43.16 -26.49 -6.09
C GLY A 510 -42.51 -25.14 -5.79
N ASN A 511 -41.20 -24.97 -6.06
CA ASN A 511 -40.47 -23.70 -5.92
C ASN A 511 -40.22 -23.05 -7.29
N ASP A 512 -39.85 -21.75 -7.29
CA ASP A 512 -39.47 -21.05 -8.53
C ASP A 512 -38.19 -21.66 -9.16
N HIS A 513 -37.87 -21.29 -10.40
CA HIS A 513 -36.68 -21.77 -11.10
C HIS A 513 -35.69 -20.64 -11.34
N SER A 514 -34.46 -20.80 -10.86
CA SER A 514 -33.42 -19.78 -10.99
C SER A 514 -32.07 -20.44 -11.26
N TYR A 515 -31.56 -20.26 -12.48
CA TYR A 515 -30.45 -21.05 -13.02
C TYR A 515 -29.15 -20.26 -13.07
N PHE A 516 -28.05 -20.89 -12.64
CA PHE A 516 -26.71 -20.34 -12.80
C PHE A 516 -25.72 -21.47 -13.13
N CYS A 517 -24.59 -21.09 -13.73
CA CYS A 517 -23.48 -21.99 -14.02
C CYS A 517 -22.34 -21.71 -13.03
N ALA A 518 -21.84 -22.75 -12.35
CA ALA A 518 -20.60 -22.70 -11.58
C ALA A 518 -19.46 -23.27 -12.43
N LEU A 519 -18.35 -22.55 -12.52
CA LEU A 519 -17.15 -22.96 -13.25
C LEU A 519 -16.02 -23.21 -12.24
N ARG A 520 -15.31 -24.31 -12.38
CA ARG A 520 -14.15 -24.65 -11.55
C ARG A 520 -13.01 -25.17 -12.42
N LEU A 521 -11.84 -24.58 -12.29
CA LEU A 521 -10.63 -25.07 -12.95
C LEU A 521 -9.90 -26.03 -12.01
N LEU A 522 -9.75 -27.28 -12.45
CA LEU A 522 -8.99 -28.32 -11.77
C LEU A 522 -7.66 -28.52 -12.48
N ILE A 523 -6.55 -28.24 -11.80
CA ILE A 523 -5.20 -28.43 -12.34
C ILE A 523 -4.65 -29.75 -11.79
N GLY A 524 -4.23 -30.67 -12.67
CA GLY A 524 -3.72 -31.99 -12.31
C GLY A 524 -2.37 -31.90 -11.59
N SER A 525 -2.26 -32.50 -10.39
CA SER A 525 -1.11 -32.38 -9.50
C SER A 525 0.01 -33.39 -9.79
N GLN A 526 0.53 -33.43 -11.01
CA GLN A 526 1.67 -34.33 -11.33
C GLN A 526 3.04 -33.67 -11.18
N THR A 527 3.13 -32.39 -10.79
CA THR A 527 4.39 -31.69 -10.53
C THR A 527 4.47 -31.17 -9.09
N SER A 528 5.69 -31.15 -8.55
CA SER A 528 6.09 -30.91 -7.16
C SER A 528 5.34 -29.80 -6.41
N ASP A 529 5.20 -29.97 -5.09
CA ASP A 529 4.55 -29.11 -4.07
C ASP A 529 4.86 -27.59 -4.09
N GLN A 530 5.68 -27.08 -5.01
CA GLN A 530 6.05 -25.66 -5.09
C GLN A 530 4.94 -24.75 -5.62
N TYR A 531 3.88 -25.29 -6.25
CA TYR A 531 2.80 -24.48 -6.84
C TYR A 531 1.42 -25.09 -6.60
N LYS A 532 0.91 -25.04 -5.37
CA LYS A 532 -0.55 -25.11 -5.15
C LYS A 532 -1.18 -23.85 -5.73
N ALA A 533 -1.50 -23.86 -7.02
CA ALA A 533 -2.32 -22.81 -7.62
C ALA A 533 -3.61 -22.67 -6.79
N PHE A 534 -3.96 -21.44 -6.42
CA PHE A 534 -5.22 -21.20 -5.71
C PHE A 534 -6.38 -21.77 -6.54
N PRO A 535 -7.36 -22.43 -5.92
CA PRO A 535 -8.50 -22.97 -6.64
C PRO A 535 -9.25 -21.82 -7.32
N GLN A 536 -9.23 -21.82 -8.66
CA GLN A 536 -9.93 -20.82 -9.46
C GLN A 536 -11.36 -21.28 -9.71
N SER A 537 -12.33 -20.50 -9.25
CA SER A 537 -13.75 -20.78 -9.46
C SER A 537 -14.53 -19.49 -9.75
N ALA A 538 -15.56 -19.61 -10.58
CA ALA A 538 -16.41 -18.51 -10.99
C ALA A 538 -17.86 -18.96 -11.06
N ARG A 539 -18.79 -18.00 -11.08
CA ARG A 539 -20.22 -18.27 -11.25
C ARG A 539 -20.86 -17.23 -12.14
N THR A 540 -21.81 -17.65 -12.97
CA THR A 540 -22.64 -16.71 -13.75
C THR A 540 -23.68 -16.03 -12.86
N ARG A 541 -24.33 -14.98 -13.38
CA ARG A 541 -25.56 -14.47 -12.76
C ARG A 541 -26.66 -15.54 -12.76
N CYS A 542 -27.61 -15.38 -11.84
CA CYS A 542 -28.78 -16.25 -11.77
C CYS A 542 -29.87 -15.72 -12.72
N VAL A 543 -30.41 -16.58 -13.58
CA VAL A 543 -31.37 -16.22 -14.64
C VAL A 543 -32.61 -17.09 -14.51
N LYS A 544 -33.79 -16.49 -14.70
CA LYS A 544 -35.05 -17.25 -14.79
C LYS A 544 -35.15 -17.91 -16.16
N PRO A 545 -35.34 -19.23 -16.25
CA PRO A 545 -35.43 -19.92 -17.54
C PRO A 545 -36.73 -19.62 -18.27
N LEU A 546 -36.67 -19.61 -19.60
CA LEU A 546 -37.84 -19.58 -20.47
C LEU A 546 -38.32 -21.01 -20.74
N LYS A 547 -39.63 -21.25 -20.64
CA LYS A 547 -40.24 -22.54 -21.02
C LYS A 547 -40.34 -22.64 -22.54
N THR A 548 -39.94 -23.78 -23.10
CA THR A 548 -40.09 -24.10 -24.53
C THR A 548 -41.18 -25.15 -24.75
N ASP A 549 -41.73 -25.21 -25.97
CA ASP A 549 -42.87 -26.08 -26.35
C ASP A 549 -42.65 -27.58 -26.06
N LEU A 550 -41.40 -28.01 -25.92
CA LEU A 550 -40.99 -29.38 -25.59
C LEU A 550 -40.97 -29.69 -24.08
N GLN A 551 -41.59 -28.85 -23.22
CA GLN A 551 -41.48 -28.93 -21.76
C GLN A 551 -40.03 -28.96 -21.25
N THR A 552 -39.18 -28.14 -21.84
CA THR A 552 -37.80 -27.94 -21.40
C THR A 552 -37.53 -26.48 -21.05
N HIS A 553 -36.51 -26.23 -20.23
CA HIS A 553 -36.06 -24.89 -19.89
C HIS A 553 -34.88 -24.42 -20.75
N HIS A 554 -34.90 -23.14 -21.11
CA HIS A 554 -33.85 -22.43 -21.84
C HIS A 554 -33.37 -21.23 -21.02
N ALA A 555 -32.06 -21.07 -20.83
CA ALA A 555 -31.50 -19.94 -20.09
C ALA A 555 -30.32 -19.30 -20.83
N LYS A 556 -30.26 -17.95 -20.86
CA LYS A 556 -29.21 -17.16 -21.51
C LYS A 556 -28.41 -16.37 -20.49
N TRP A 557 -27.07 -16.42 -20.56
CA TRP A 557 -26.15 -15.66 -19.69
C TRP A 557 -25.31 -14.66 -20.48
N ASN A 558 -24.65 -15.11 -21.55
CA ASN A 558 -23.69 -14.34 -22.34
C ASN A 558 -22.60 -13.66 -21.49
N GLU A 559 -21.87 -14.45 -20.70
CA GLU A 559 -20.84 -13.98 -19.77
C GLU A 559 -19.47 -14.60 -20.09
N HIS A 560 -18.39 -13.84 -19.84
CA HIS A 560 -17.00 -14.25 -20.09
C HIS A 560 -16.25 -14.48 -18.78
N PHE A 561 -15.41 -15.51 -18.76
CA PHE A 561 -14.56 -15.87 -17.63
C PHE A 561 -13.13 -16.10 -18.11
N ILE A 562 -12.15 -15.61 -17.35
CA ILE A 562 -10.73 -15.74 -17.67
C ILE A 562 -10.07 -16.55 -16.55
N PHE A 563 -9.34 -17.61 -16.92
CA PHE A 563 -8.61 -18.48 -16.00
C PHE A 563 -7.14 -18.54 -16.38
N GLU A 564 -6.26 -18.61 -15.38
CA GLU A 564 -4.82 -18.75 -15.58
C GLU A 564 -4.40 -20.22 -15.48
N VAL A 565 -3.66 -20.73 -16.47
CA VAL A 565 -3.24 -22.13 -16.56
C VAL A 565 -1.73 -22.26 -16.78
N PRO A 566 -1.00 -23.06 -15.97
CA PRO A 566 0.42 -23.35 -16.22
C PRO A 566 0.64 -24.19 -17.49
N GLU A 567 1.68 -23.91 -18.27
CA GLU A 567 1.99 -24.62 -19.53
C GLU A 567 2.24 -26.12 -19.34
N GLN A 568 2.83 -26.53 -18.22
CA GLN A 568 3.23 -27.92 -17.96
C GLN A 568 2.14 -28.77 -17.26
N ALA A 569 1.02 -28.16 -16.89
CA ALA A 569 -0.03 -28.85 -16.14
C ALA A 569 -1.25 -29.16 -17.02
N SER A 570 -1.77 -30.39 -16.94
CA SER A 570 -3.07 -30.74 -17.51
C SER A 570 -4.17 -30.09 -16.66
N ALA A 571 -5.05 -29.29 -17.27
CA ALA A 571 -6.18 -28.69 -16.57
C ALA A 571 -7.52 -29.23 -17.10
N ASN A 572 -8.52 -29.32 -16.22
CA ASN A 572 -9.90 -29.68 -16.57
C ASN A 572 -10.83 -28.60 -16.02
N LEU A 573 -11.69 -28.07 -16.87
CA LEU A 573 -12.75 -27.15 -16.46
C LEU A 573 -14.03 -27.92 -16.21
N GLU A 574 -14.49 -27.91 -14.96
CA GLU A 574 -15.81 -28.40 -14.59
C GLU A 574 -16.84 -27.26 -14.61
N ILE A 575 -17.95 -27.47 -15.30
CA ILE A 575 -19.09 -26.57 -15.35
C ILE A 575 -20.32 -27.30 -14.82
N GLU A 576 -20.98 -26.73 -13.80
CA GLU A 576 -22.20 -27.28 -13.20
C GLU A 576 -23.35 -26.28 -13.32
N VAL A 577 -24.45 -26.69 -13.96
CA VAL A 577 -25.68 -25.91 -14.06
C VAL A 577 -26.58 -26.27 -12.88
N THR A 578 -26.94 -25.29 -12.07
CA THR A 578 -27.69 -25.50 -10.82
C THR A 578 -28.96 -24.65 -10.79
N ASN A 579 -30.07 -25.25 -10.35
CA ASN A 579 -31.29 -24.53 -9.97
C ASN A 579 -31.21 -24.09 -8.51
N LEU A 580 -30.92 -22.82 -8.25
CA LEU A 580 -30.75 -22.26 -6.91
C LEU A 580 -32.03 -22.28 -6.08
N ALA A 581 -33.19 -22.06 -6.70
CA ALA A 581 -34.46 -21.96 -6.00
C ALA A 581 -35.04 -23.30 -5.54
N SER A 582 -34.46 -24.43 -5.99
CA SER A 582 -34.90 -25.76 -5.56
C SER A 582 -34.55 -26.09 -4.11
N LYS A 583 -35.31 -27.01 -3.51
CA LYS A 583 -35.12 -27.56 -2.14
C LYS A 583 -34.99 -26.46 -1.08
N ALA A 584 -35.88 -25.46 -1.12
CA ALA A 584 -35.89 -24.31 -0.21
C ALA A 584 -34.55 -23.55 -0.18
N GLY A 585 -33.92 -23.35 -1.34
CA GLY A 585 -32.68 -22.58 -1.48
C GLY A 585 -31.38 -23.37 -1.30
N LYS A 586 -31.45 -24.70 -1.12
CA LYS A 586 -30.25 -25.56 -1.08
C LYS A 586 -29.64 -25.81 -2.46
N GLY A 587 -30.42 -25.63 -3.53
CA GLY A 587 -30.00 -25.79 -4.91
C GLY A 587 -29.92 -27.26 -5.36
N GLU A 588 -30.18 -27.52 -6.64
CA GLU A 588 -30.11 -28.84 -7.27
C GLU A 588 -29.36 -28.73 -8.61
N VAL A 589 -28.37 -29.61 -8.79
CA VAL A 589 -27.58 -29.67 -10.02
C VAL A 589 -28.40 -30.34 -11.11
N LEU A 590 -28.68 -29.59 -12.18
CA LEU A 590 -29.42 -30.05 -13.35
C LEU A 590 -28.53 -30.81 -14.32
N GLY A 591 -27.25 -30.43 -14.41
CA GLY A 591 -26.28 -31.09 -15.26
C GLY A 591 -24.85 -30.57 -15.06
N SER A 592 -23.88 -31.43 -15.32
CA SER A 592 -22.45 -31.16 -15.26
C SER A 592 -21.75 -31.46 -16.58
N LEU A 593 -20.71 -30.68 -16.87
CA LEU A 593 -19.83 -30.81 -18.02
C LEU A 593 -18.38 -30.71 -17.55
N SER A 594 -17.51 -31.53 -18.12
CA SER A 594 -16.06 -31.44 -17.91
C SER A 594 -15.37 -31.26 -19.25
N ILE A 595 -14.55 -30.22 -19.38
CA ILE A 595 -13.82 -29.89 -20.61
C ILE A 595 -12.32 -29.97 -20.31
N PRO A 596 -11.55 -30.83 -21.01
CA PRO A 596 -10.10 -30.83 -20.89
C PRO A 596 -9.51 -29.57 -21.52
N ILE A 597 -8.53 -28.98 -20.83
CA ILE A 597 -7.78 -27.79 -21.20
C ILE A 597 -6.30 -28.17 -21.29
N GLY A 598 -5.75 -28.14 -22.51
CA GLY A 598 -4.32 -28.36 -22.76
C GLY A 598 -3.90 -28.07 -24.20
N ARG A 599 -2.61 -27.72 -24.41
CA ARG A 599 -2.02 -27.55 -25.75
C ARG A 599 -2.17 -28.85 -26.57
N GLY A 600 -2.73 -28.74 -27.78
CA GLY A 600 -2.95 -29.88 -28.68
C GLY A 600 -4.29 -30.62 -28.52
N THR A 601 -5.12 -30.24 -27.54
CA THR A 601 -6.51 -30.70 -27.49
C THR A 601 -7.36 -29.93 -28.52
N THR A 602 -8.16 -30.62 -29.31
CA THR A 602 -8.89 -30.11 -30.49
C THR A 602 -9.96 -29.04 -30.16
N THR A 603 -10.16 -28.73 -28.88
CA THR A 603 -11.20 -27.84 -28.35
C THR A 603 -10.75 -26.37 -28.21
N LEU A 604 -9.44 -26.10 -28.14
CA LEU A 604 -8.91 -24.76 -27.85
C LEU A 604 -8.09 -24.22 -29.02
N LYS A 605 -8.52 -23.11 -29.61
CA LYS A 605 -7.76 -22.37 -30.65
C LYS A 605 -7.12 -21.10 -30.07
N ARG A 606 -5.91 -20.79 -30.53
CA ARG A 606 -5.12 -19.62 -30.13
C ARG A 606 -5.82 -18.34 -30.58
N ALA A 607 -5.96 -17.37 -29.67
CA ALA A 607 -6.35 -16.01 -30.01
C ALA A 607 -5.10 -15.11 -29.97
N ALA A 608 -4.88 -14.34 -31.03
CA ALA A 608 -3.72 -13.44 -31.14
C ALA A 608 -3.81 -12.22 -30.20
N SER A 609 -5.02 -11.83 -29.76
CA SER A 609 -5.21 -10.73 -28.81
C SER A 609 -6.56 -10.80 -28.11
N ILE A 610 -6.70 -10.02 -27.03
CA ILE A 610 -7.96 -9.87 -26.29
C ILE A 610 -9.04 -9.12 -27.09
N ARG A 611 -8.66 -8.33 -28.09
CA ARG A 611 -9.61 -7.63 -28.99
C ARG A 611 -10.39 -8.56 -29.91
N ILE A 612 -9.84 -9.72 -30.28
CA ILE A 612 -10.56 -10.73 -31.08
C ILE A 612 -11.79 -11.28 -30.32
N LEU A 613 -11.85 -11.11 -28.99
CA LEU A 613 -13.02 -11.49 -28.19
C LEU A 613 -14.16 -10.46 -28.25
N GLN A 614 -13.86 -9.18 -28.52
CA GLN A 614 -14.85 -8.11 -28.61
C GLN A 614 -15.43 -7.95 -30.03
N GLN A 615 -14.64 -8.26 -31.06
CA GLN A 615 -15.13 -8.32 -32.44
C GLN A 615 -16.01 -9.56 -32.63
N ALA A 616 -17.32 -9.34 -32.45
CA ALA A 616 -18.46 -10.14 -32.87
C ALA A 616 -18.15 -11.56 -33.34
N ALA A 617 -18.55 -12.53 -32.52
CA ALA A 617 -19.19 -13.77 -32.98
C ALA A 617 -18.62 -14.32 -34.29
N ASP A 618 -17.38 -14.79 -34.27
CA ASP A 618 -16.90 -15.67 -35.33
C ASP A 618 -17.66 -16.99 -35.14
N ILE A 619 -18.81 -17.10 -35.82
CA ILE A 619 -19.84 -18.17 -35.72
C ILE A 619 -19.25 -19.59 -35.79
N LYS A 620 -17.99 -19.73 -36.24
CA LYS A 620 -17.22 -20.97 -36.30
C LYS A 620 -16.62 -21.45 -34.96
N ARG A 621 -16.82 -20.73 -33.83
CA ARG A 621 -16.15 -21.02 -32.54
C ARG A 621 -17.09 -21.41 -31.38
N VAL A 622 -18.37 -21.65 -31.66
CA VAL A 622 -19.38 -22.00 -30.65
C VAL A 622 -19.51 -23.52 -30.54
N LEU A 623 -19.27 -24.06 -29.35
CA LEU A 623 -19.45 -25.48 -29.01
C LEU A 623 -20.79 -25.68 -28.29
N THR A 624 -21.55 -26.68 -28.72
CA THR A 624 -22.74 -27.15 -28.00
C THR A 624 -22.40 -28.47 -27.32
N CYS A 625 -22.28 -28.44 -25.99
CA CYS A 625 -21.83 -29.59 -25.20
C CYS A 625 -23.02 -30.21 -24.44
N PRO A 626 -23.25 -31.54 -24.54
CA PRO A 626 -24.32 -32.19 -23.78
C PRO A 626 -23.99 -32.23 -22.28
N LEU A 627 -25.00 -32.00 -21.43
CA LEU A 627 -24.89 -32.05 -19.98
C LEU A 627 -25.17 -33.46 -19.45
N THR A 628 -24.37 -33.87 -18.46
CA THR A 628 -24.50 -35.18 -17.79
C THR A 628 -25.05 -35.02 -16.38
N ARG A 629 -25.88 -35.96 -15.90
CA ARG A 629 -26.40 -35.92 -14.52
C ARG A 629 -25.42 -36.62 -13.58
N LYS A 630 -24.85 -35.90 -12.61
CA LYS A 630 -24.11 -36.53 -11.50
C LYS A 630 -25.10 -37.30 -10.62
N GLY A 631 -25.02 -38.64 -10.57
CA GLY A 631 -25.76 -39.44 -9.58
C GLY A 631 -26.34 -40.80 -10.00
N THR A 632 -26.13 -41.30 -11.22
CA THR A 632 -26.59 -42.66 -11.59
C THR A 632 -25.39 -43.59 -11.78
N VAL A 633 -25.36 -44.67 -11.00
CA VAL A 633 -24.39 -45.77 -11.09
C VAL A 633 -24.34 -46.31 -12.53
N LEU A 634 -23.12 -46.61 -12.98
CA LEU A 634 -22.77 -47.20 -14.27
C LEU A 634 -23.73 -48.31 -14.70
N ASN A 635 -24.51 -48.04 -15.75
CA ASN A 635 -24.92 -49.01 -16.75
C ASN A 635 -24.70 -48.34 -18.12
N GLU A 636 -23.79 -48.89 -18.92
CA GLU A 636 -23.29 -48.34 -20.20
C GLU A 636 -24.34 -48.19 -21.33
N GLY A 637 -25.63 -48.36 -21.05
CA GLY A 637 -26.68 -48.42 -22.06
C GLY A 637 -27.53 -47.17 -22.30
N ASP A 638 -27.54 -46.16 -21.41
CA ASP A 638 -28.57 -45.11 -21.48
C ASP A 638 -28.09 -43.74 -20.97
N LYS A 639 -27.18 -43.09 -21.71
CA LYS A 639 -26.83 -41.67 -21.49
C LYS A 639 -27.98 -40.78 -21.98
N LYS A 640 -29.10 -40.70 -21.24
CA LYS A 640 -30.10 -39.64 -21.45
C LYS A 640 -29.46 -38.28 -21.09
N GLY A 641 -29.04 -37.53 -22.11
CA GLY A 641 -28.48 -36.19 -21.96
C GLY A 641 -29.47 -35.24 -21.29
N CYS A 642 -29.01 -34.47 -20.29
CA CYS A 642 -29.85 -33.57 -19.48
C CYS A 642 -29.88 -32.15 -20.05
N GLY A 643 -30.03 -32.02 -21.37
CA GLY A 643 -29.87 -30.78 -22.11
C GLY A 643 -28.44 -30.53 -22.58
N ALA A 644 -28.19 -29.36 -23.15
CA ALA A 644 -26.90 -28.94 -23.68
C ALA A 644 -26.55 -27.51 -23.28
N LEU A 645 -25.26 -27.24 -23.09
CA LEU A 645 -24.70 -25.92 -22.82
C LEU A 645 -23.95 -25.41 -24.05
N VAL A 646 -24.22 -24.17 -24.44
CA VAL A 646 -23.60 -23.48 -25.57
C VAL A 646 -22.52 -22.54 -25.03
N LEU A 647 -21.27 -22.79 -25.40
CA LEU A 647 -20.11 -22.05 -24.92
C LEU A 647 -19.04 -21.87 -26.00
N SER A 648 -18.15 -20.91 -25.85
CA SER A 648 -16.89 -20.83 -26.60
C SER A 648 -15.70 -20.87 -25.64
N SER A 649 -14.58 -21.38 -26.12
CA SER A 649 -13.34 -21.45 -25.36
C SER A 649 -12.15 -21.12 -26.27
N CYS A 650 -11.29 -20.21 -25.84
CA CYS A 650 -10.02 -19.91 -26.50
C CYS A 650 -8.92 -19.70 -25.47
N TYR A 651 -7.67 -19.77 -25.91
CA TYR A 651 -6.53 -19.43 -25.06
C TYR A 651 -5.74 -18.25 -25.64
N ILE A 652 -5.23 -17.43 -24.73
CA ILE A 652 -4.36 -16.29 -24.99
C ILE A 652 -3.03 -16.62 -24.33
N GLU A 653 -2.00 -16.76 -25.15
CA GLU A 653 -0.64 -16.85 -24.64
C GLU A 653 -0.14 -15.45 -24.36
N ARG A 654 0.33 -15.22 -23.13
CA ARG A 654 1.17 -14.06 -22.87
C ARG A 654 2.55 -14.42 -23.40
N PRO A 655 3.17 -13.61 -24.28
CA PRO A 655 4.57 -13.84 -24.66
C PRO A 655 5.43 -13.76 -23.40
N THR A 656 5.74 -14.92 -22.84
CA THR A 656 6.57 -15.11 -21.66
C THR A 656 7.83 -15.86 -22.08
N GLN A 657 8.91 -15.58 -21.36
CA GLN A 657 10.32 -15.68 -21.78
C GLN A 657 10.86 -17.12 -22.00
N SER A 658 10.01 -18.13 -22.23
CA SER A 658 10.43 -19.54 -22.28
C SER A 658 11.12 -20.00 -23.57
N ASN A 659 11.15 -19.18 -24.64
CA ASN A 659 11.93 -19.53 -25.84
C ASN A 659 13.45 -19.32 -25.69
N LEU A 660 13.95 -18.95 -24.51
CA LEU A 660 15.39 -18.72 -24.32
C LEU A 660 16.24 -20.00 -24.23
N GLN A 661 15.66 -21.18 -24.00
CA GLN A 661 16.45 -22.43 -23.99
C GLN A 661 16.81 -22.92 -25.40
N SER A 662 15.96 -22.66 -26.40
CA SER A 662 16.30 -22.85 -27.81
C SER A 662 17.32 -21.81 -28.32
N TRP A 663 17.50 -20.71 -27.59
CA TRP A 663 18.36 -19.58 -27.98
C TRP A 663 19.86 -19.86 -27.76
N LYS A 664 20.23 -20.91 -27.01
CA LYS A 664 21.64 -21.22 -26.72
C LYS A 664 22.46 -21.63 -27.96
N GLU A 665 21.83 -21.96 -29.08
CA GLU A 665 22.52 -22.44 -30.29
C GLU A 665 22.65 -21.41 -31.42
N SER A 666 22.05 -20.22 -31.31
CA SER A 666 22.04 -19.22 -32.41
C SER A 666 22.55 -17.83 -31.99
N ILE A 667 23.68 -17.77 -31.29
CA ILE A 667 24.28 -16.53 -30.75
C ILE A 667 24.89 -15.61 -31.84
N SER A 668 24.77 -15.92 -33.14
CA SER A 668 25.41 -15.10 -34.18
C SER A 668 24.54 -14.03 -34.86
N ASN A 669 23.22 -13.92 -34.60
CA ASN A 669 22.33 -12.99 -35.34
C ASN A 669 21.31 -12.22 -34.46
N ALA A 670 21.59 -12.02 -33.16
CA ALA A 670 20.56 -11.75 -32.14
C ALA A 670 20.09 -10.28 -31.94
N GLU A 671 20.35 -9.32 -32.84
CA GLU A 671 19.95 -7.92 -32.65
C GLU A 671 18.83 -7.43 -33.59
N SER A 672 18.59 -8.11 -34.71
CA SER A 672 17.63 -7.67 -35.72
C SER A 672 16.20 -8.12 -35.39
N SER A 673 15.27 -7.17 -35.29
CA SER A 673 13.84 -7.44 -35.00
C SER A 673 13.01 -7.69 -36.26
N PHE A 674 13.40 -7.09 -37.39
CA PHE A 674 12.82 -7.33 -38.70
C PHE A 674 13.86 -7.06 -39.80
N TRP A 675 13.58 -7.48 -41.02
CA TRP A 675 14.46 -7.28 -42.17
C TRP A 675 13.70 -6.69 -43.35
N ILE A 676 14.40 -5.91 -44.17
CA ILE A 676 13.87 -5.32 -45.40
C ILE A 676 14.73 -5.80 -46.56
N GLY A 677 14.12 -6.26 -47.65
CA GLY A 677 14.81 -6.74 -48.84
C GLY A 677 14.10 -6.30 -50.11
N LEU A 678 14.83 -6.26 -51.24
CA LEU A 678 14.24 -5.98 -52.56
C LEU A 678 13.67 -7.25 -53.22
N THR A 679 13.99 -8.40 -52.67
CA THR A 679 13.62 -9.73 -53.17
C THR A 679 13.21 -10.63 -52.00
N PRO A 680 12.32 -11.62 -52.23
CA PRO A 680 11.86 -12.53 -51.18
C PRO A 680 12.95 -13.50 -50.69
N ASP A 681 14.04 -13.65 -51.44
CA ASP A 681 15.17 -14.52 -51.08
C ASP A 681 16.37 -13.74 -50.46
N GLY A 682 16.26 -12.41 -50.38
CA GLY A 682 17.35 -11.53 -49.94
C GLY A 682 18.26 -11.07 -51.09
N PRO A 683 19.26 -10.21 -50.81
CA PRO A 683 19.83 -9.88 -49.49
C PRO A 683 18.89 -9.05 -48.60
N TRP A 684 19.00 -9.29 -47.30
CA TRP A 684 18.15 -8.74 -46.26
C TRP A 684 18.94 -7.73 -45.43
N GLU A 685 18.47 -6.49 -45.40
CA GLU A 685 18.99 -5.46 -44.50
C GLU A 685 18.26 -5.53 -43.17
N SER A 686 18.99 -5.47 -42.06
CA SER A 686 18.45 -5.75 -40.74
C SER A 686 18.07 -4.48 -39.97
N PHE A 687 16.92 -4.51 -39.30
CA PHE A 687 16.37 -3.38 -38.55
C PHE A 687 15.95 -3.81 -37.15
N THR A 688 16.08 -2.92 -36.18
CA THR A 688 15.69 -3.15 -34.80
C THR A 688 14.28 -2.60 -34.54
N ALA A 689 13.61 -3.13 -33.51
CA ALA A 689 12.32 -2.65 -33.05
C ALA A 689 12.39 -1.26 -32.39
N VAL A 690 13.54 -0.59 -32.38
CA VAL A 690 13.68 0.73 -31.78
C VAL A 690 13.56 1.77 -32.88
N LEU A 691 12.38 2.39 -32.98
CA LEU A 691 12.06 3.38 -34.01
C LEU A 691 11.91 4.78 -33.38
N PRO A 692 13.02 5.54 -33.21
CA PRO A 692 12.97 6.92 -32.73
C PRO A 692 12.30 7.83 -33.78
N LEU A 693 11.69 8.93 -33.36
CA LEU A 693 11.09 9.92 -34.27
C LEU A 693 12.18 10.74 -34.96
N SER A 694 12.86 10.12 -35.93
CA SER A 694 13.95 10.72 -36.67
C SER A 694 14.01 10.20 -38.11
N ILE A 695 14.93 10.78 -38.89
CA ILE A 695 15.25 10.32 -40.24
C ILE A 695 16.59 9.58 -40.15
N ILE A 696 16.57 8.28 -40.45
CA ILE A 696 17.74 7.41 -40.39
C ILE A 696 18.16 7.08 -41.83
N PRO A 697 19.37 7.47 -42.28
CA PRO A 697 19.87 7.04 -43.57
C PRO A 697 20.23 5.55 -43.51
N LYS A 698 19.69 4.75 -44.43
CA LYS A 698 19.96 3.31 -44.58
C LYS A 698 20.31 2.99 -46.02
N ALA A 699 20.85 1.80 -46.27
CA ALA A 699 21.18 1.34 -47.61
C ALA A 699 20.54 -0.03 -47.88
N LEU A 700 19.96 -0.19 -49.07
CA LEU A 700 19.51 -1.47 -49.61
C LEU A 700 20.31 -1.72 -50.88
N ASN A 701 21.11 -2.79 -50.94
CA ASN A 701 21.98 -3.11 -52.09
C ASN A 701 22.83 -1.91 -52.57
N SER A 702 23.48 -1.21 -51.64
CA SER A 702 24.32 -0.03 -51.91
C SER A 702 23.57 1.22 -52.37
N ASN A 703 22.23 1.19 -52.46
CA ASN A 703 21.41 2.37 -52.72
C ASN A 703 20.93 2.96 -51.39
N HIS A 704 21.31 4.21 -51.12
CA HIS A 704 20.93 4.90 -49.91
C HIS A 704 19.50 5.45 -49.98
N PHE A 705 18.76 5.31 -48.90
CA PHE A 705 17.41 5.85 -48.74
C PHE A 705 17.22 6.45 -47.35
N ALA A 706 16.24 7.33 -47.22
CA ALA A 706 15.80 7.87 -45.94
C ALA A 706 14.72 6.96 -45.35
N PHE A 707 14.99 6.43 -44.17
CA PHE A 707 14.01 5.76 -43.33
C PHE A 707 13.49 6.78 -42.32
N GLU A 708 12.33 7.37 -42.64
CA GLU A 708 11.73 8.46 -41.86
C GLU A 708 10.62 7.94 -40.95
N ILE A 709 10.71 8.23 -39.65
CA ILE A 709 9.73 7.79 -38.67
C ILE A 709 8.98 9.02 -38.15
N THR A 710 7.68 9.11 -38.46
CA THR A 710 6.82 10.24 -38.08
C THR A 710 5.62 9.79 -37.28
N MET A 711 5.05 10.70 -36.49
CA MET A 711 3.76 10.50 -35.83
C MET A 711 2.64 11.05 -36.69
N ARG A 712 1.66 10.22 -37.06
CA ARG A 712 0.39 10.66 -37.68
C ARG A 712 -0.77 9.96 -36.99
N ASN A 713 -1.80 10.72 -36.60
CA ASN A 713 -3.02 10.20 -35.95
C ASN A 713 -2.74 9.30 -34.71
N GLY A 714 -1.70 9.61 -33.93
CA GLY A 714 -1.34 8.82 -32.75
C GLY A 714 -0.67 7.46 -33.04
N LYS A 715 -0.31 7.17 -34.30
CA LYS A 715 0.44 5.98 -34.72
C LYS A 715 1.79 6.36 -35.34
N LYS A 716 2.80 5.49 -35.22
CA LYS A 716 4.11 5.65 -35.87
C LYS A 716 4.02 5.20 -37.33
N HIS A 717 4.47 6.07 -38.23
CA HIS A 717 4.58 5.84 -39.66
C HIS A 717 6.06 5.79 -40.05
N ALA A 718 6.54 4.61 -40.44
CA ALA A 718 7.88 4.37 -40.97
C ALA A 718 7.85 4.48 -42.49
N THR A 719 8.23 5.63 -43.02
CA THR A 719 8.26 5.92 -44.45
C THR A 719 9.64 5.60 -45.03
N LEU A 720 9.69 4.68 -45.98
CA LEU A 720 10.87 4.45 -46.82
C LEU A 720 10.79 5.40 -48.00
N ARG A 721 11.68 6.39 -48.09
CA ARG A 721 11.68 7.36 -49.21
C ARG A 721 13.09 7.64 -49.73
N ALA A 722 13.17 8.19 -50.93
CA ALA A 722 14.42 8.67 -51.49
C ALA A 722 15.04 9.79 -50.62
N LEU A 723 16.38 9.86 -50.58
CA LEU A 723 17.12 10.91 -49.87
C LEU A 723 16.84 12.30 -50.46
N ALA A 724 16.69 12.36 -51.78
CA ALA A 724 16.33 13.55 -52.53
C ALA A 724 15.25 13.20 -53.55
N VAL A 725 14.28 14.09 -53.72
CA VAL A 725 13.28 14.00 -54.79
C VAL A 725 13.68 15.02 -55.84
N ILE A 726 14.02 14.55 -57.04
CA ILE A 726 14.26 15.42 -58.18
C ILE A 726 12.90 15.65 -58.82
N ALA A 727 12.29 16.80 -58.53
CA ALA A 727 11.09 17.26 -59.22
C ALA A 727 11.52 17.98 -60.50
N ASN A 728 11.03 17.52 -61.65
CA ASN A 728 11.17 18.25 -62.90
C ASN A 728 9.95 19.16 -63.08
N ASP A 729 10.08 20.44 -62.74
CA ASP A 729 9.05 21.47 -62.97
C ASP A 729 9.05 22.02 -64.41
N SER A 730 9.71 21.34 -65.36
CA SER A 730 9.63 21.72 -66.77
C SER A 730 8.48 21.00 -67.47
N ASP A 731 7.73 21.74 -68.31
CA ASP A 731 6.61 21.25 -69.14
C ASP A 731 7.03 20.24 -70.24
N ILE A 732 8.21 19.64 -70.13
CA ILE A 732 8.75 18.72 -71.12
C ILE A 732 8.64 17.30 -70.56
N ASN A 733 7.67 16.56 -71.06
CA ASN A 733 7.57 15.12 -70.87
C ASN A 733 8.80 14.45 -71.49
N ILE A 734 9.55 13.70 -70.68
CA ILE A 734 10.67 12.84 -71.11
C ILE A 734 10.13 11.49 -71.55
#